data_AF-A0A7C7DHL0-F1
#
_entry.id   AF-A0A7C7DHL0-F1
#
_cell.length_a   1.000
_cell.length_b   1.000
_cell.length_c   1.000
_cell.angle_alpha   90.00
_cell.angle_beta   90.00
_cell.angle_gamma   90.00
#
_symmetry.space_group_name_H-M   'P 1'
#
loop_
_entity.id
_entity.type
_entity.pdbx_description
1 polymer ?
#
loop_
_entity_poly.entity_id
_entity_poly.type
_entity_poly.pdbx_seq_one_letter_code
_entity_poly.pdbx_strand_id
1 'polypeptide(L)'
;MALKHRESRNTTKRPIESYQHRDKERVNNPPVGLVTPQTDPDTGQRKKYLHDPHLDPELKFDGRKVRDELAAVIERGLASSTLEEAKAALAILKKAQEPYLSWAGKAERTSFEVPTVSLHVHERIDPRTIIEAVRKRNGNGSEQLSLFDVERKEPFRQAIEFYQHKHGWTNRLIAGDSLLVMNSLLEKEGFGGKVQMIYIDPPYGTKYGSNFQPFVNKRDVKDGSDEDLTAEPEQIRAFRDTWELGIHSYLTYLRDRLLLARELLTESGSVFVQISDENLHLLRCLLDEIFGRDNFVAVIPFRKKTMPLGTKAIEQMDDFLLWYAKKQEKLKYRQLFIDRSTEGDPLYKFYELSDVSRRQLSSNQIANYALLPANARVFRLKSLMPSGPNRAGMFPFSFQGRRVNSPKNGWATDETGMTRLALANRLEFSGETLNYVLFADDYPVTALTVPWQDTTGAAERIFAVQTGEKVIERCLLMTTDPGDLVFDPTCGSGTTAYVAEQWGRRWITCDTSRVAITIARQRLMTAIFDYYELAHPEEGVGSGFKYKTVPHVTLRSIANNPEIDSIYARMHPAIEKALCDLNAALRGHDVPFEVQVGGRSSQRVDFRAPDGAKAKLPSGAEVPANALLEWEVPAEFPKDWPDRARSPFNAFHAARRAMQREMDAAIARHAEQETLYDQPLVDRKKVRVTGPFTVEAVPAPAVKSIEELVEGRPGVADNSISRSGETLRQAEWRDELLRTGIRGKNGQYIRFSRLEPLPGCRWLHAEGETRPTAEGADSVRDRDESSAAKPAYESLRVVVSFGPEHGPLEQRQVERAWEEARTLVPRPKLLIFAAFQFDPEAAKDIDELRPELAGMQLLKVQMNADLLTDDLKKKRVTNESFWLIGQPDVQVERIGSGPEKGKYRVSVHGFDYYNTKTGQVESGGPDKIAVWLLDTDYDGRCLYPRQVFFPMSGENDGWAKLARNLKAEIDQELIEAYRGTVSLPFEPGEHRRIAVKIVDDRGIESLKVVEID
;
A
#
# COMPACT_ATOMS: atom_id res chain seq x y z
N MET A 1 1.46 47.20 38.36
CA MET A 1 2.43 46.12 38.07
C MET A 1 1.84 44.80 38.55
N ALA A 2 1.72 43.80 37.67
CA ALA A 2 1.45 42.41 38.03
C ALA A 2 1.90 41.53 36.85
N LEU A 3 3.04 40.85 36.98
CA LEU A 3 3.50 39.95 35.92
C LEU A 3 2.65 38.68 35.95
N LYS A 4 1.95 38.38 34.85
CA LYS A 4 1.50 37.01 34.59
C LYS A 4 2.75 36.19 34.27
N HIS A 5 3.09 35.23 35.12
CA HIS A 5 4.02 34.18 34.74
C HIS A 5 3.46 33.47 33.49
N ARG A 6 4.15 33.63 32.36
CA ARG A 6 4.09 32.65 31.28
C ARG A 6 4.83 31.43 31.80
N GLU A 7 4.10 30.38 32.16
CA GLU A 7 4.71 29.07 32.33
C GLU A 7 5.43 28.71 31.02
N SER A 8 6.73 28.45 31.11
CA SER A 8 7.46 27.87 30.00
C SER A 8 6.90 26.48 29.75
N ARG A 9 6.24 26.28 28.60
CA ARG A 9 5.89 24.93 28.13
C ARG A 9 7.18 24.12 28.10
N ASN A 10 7.32 23.20 29.06
CA ASN A 10 8.48 22.36 29.16
C ASN A 10 8.45 21.40 27.97
N THR A 11 9.25 21.68 26.93
CA THR A 11 9.23 20.94 25.67
C THR A 11 9.94 19.60 25.83
N THR A 12 9.27 18.67 26.50
CA THR A 12 9.62 17.25 26.50
C THR A 12 9.61 16.76 25.06
N LYS A 13 10.81 16.43 24.53
CA LYS A 13 10.98 15.82 23.21
C LYS A 13 10.11 14.57 23.12
N ARG A 14 9.40 14.41 22.01
CA ARG A 14 8.56 13.24 21.78
C ARG A 14 9.44 12.04 21.43
N PRO A 15 9.16 10.82 21.93
CA PRO A 15 9.82 9.62 21.46
C PRO A 15 9.45 9.38 19.99
N ILE A 16 10.46 9.01 19.21
CA ILE A 16 10.30 8.51 17.85
C ILE A 16 10.13 7.01 17.96
N GLU A 17 9.06 6.48 17.37
CA GLU A 17 8.60 5.11 17.55
C GLU A 17 8.32 4.47 16.18
N SER A 18 8.23 3.14 16.16
CA SER A 18 7.74 2.36 15.01
C SER A 18 6.84 1.22 15.54
N TYR A 19 5.96 0.68 14.69
CA TYR A 19 5.19 -0.50 15.09
C TYR A 19 6.04 -1.76 14.93
N GLN A 20 6.03 -2.61 15.97
CA GLN A 20 6.77 -3.87 16.00
C GLN A 20 5.80 -5.04 16.13
N HIS A 21 5.88 -5.99 15.21
CA HIS A 21 5.05 -7.20 15.17
C HIS A 21 5.76 -8.35 15.88
N ARG A 22 6.00 -8.19 17.19
CA ARG A 22 6.80 -9.11 18.03
C ARG A 22 6.22 -10.52 18.15
N ASP A 23 4.92 -10.65 17.90
CA ASP A 23 4.11 -11.86 17.87
C ASP A 23 4.09 -12.56 16.50
N LYS A 24 4.77 -11.99 15.49
CA LYS A 24 4.81 -12.49 14.12
C LYS A 24 6.24 -12.80 13.71
N GLU A 25 6.40 -13.92 13.02
CA GLU A 25 7.70 -14.44 12.61
C GLU A 25 7.79 -14.58 11.09
N ARG A 26 9.00 -14.50 10.54
CA ARG A 26 9.36 -14.85 9.16
C ARG A 26 10.40 -15.98 9.16
N VAL A 27 10.36 -16.81 8.12
CA VAL A 27 11.51 -17.62 7.71
C VAL A 27 12.49 -16.68 6.99
N ASN A 28 13.79 -16.89 7.16
CA ASN A 28 14.79 -16.28 6.30
C ASN A 28 15.34 -17.39 5.40
N ASN A 29 15.35 -17.19 4.08
CA ASN A 29 16.33 -17.86 3.22
C ASN A 29 17.62 -17.00 3.18
N PRO A 30 18.77 -17.53 2.71
CA PRO A 30 20.05 -17.01 3.19
C PRO A 30 20.34 -15.57 2.74
N PRO A 31 21.06 -14.79 3.57
CA PRO A 31 21.56 -13.48 3.18
C PRO A 31 22.65 -13.64 2.11
N VAL A 32 22.91 -12.54 1.42
CA VAL A 32 24.10 -12.37 0.58
C VAL A 32 25.36 -12.79 1.36
N GLY A 33 26.30 -13.46 0.69
CA GLY A 33 27.54 -13.97 1.31
C GLY A 33 27.43 -15.30 2.07
N LEU A 34 26.23 -15.88 2.23
CA LEU A 34 26.05 -17.28 2.70
C LEU A 34 25.42 -18.20 1.64
N VAL A 35 25.00 -17.64 0.50
CA VAL A 35 24.55 -18.39 -0.68
C VAL A 35 25.77 -18.73 -1.54
N THR A 36 26.02 -20.03 -1.70
CA THR A 36 26.91 -20.58 -2.72
C THR A 36 26.19 -21.72 -3.45
N PRO A 37 26.69 -22.21 -4.59
CA PRO A 37 26.13 -23.40 -5.25
C PRO A 37 26.11 -24.67 -4.38
N GLN A 38 26.76 -24.66 -3.20
CA GLN A 38 26.75 -25.77 -2.24
C GLN A 38 25.78 -25.55 -1.05
N THR A 39 25.27 -24.33 -0.83
CA THR A 39 24.36 -24.01 0.30
C THR A 39 22.91 -23.73 -0.11
N ASP A 40 22.70 -23.18 -1.31
CA ASP A 40 21.39 -23.16 -2.00
C ASP A 40 21.62 -23.56 -3.46
N PRO A 41 21.92 -24.84 -3.74
CA PRO A 41 22.09 -25.33 -5.10
C PRO A 41 20.83 -25.07 -5.93
N ASP A 42 20.98 -24.77 -7.23
CA ASP A 42 19.84 -24.84 -8.14
C ASP A 42 19.40 -26.30 -8.27
N THR A 43 18.41 -26.65 -7.46
CA THR A 43 17.79 -27.98 -7.42
C THR A 43 17.08 -28.34 -8.73
N GLY A 44 16.90 -27.40 -9.66
CA GLY A 44 16.06 -27.54 -10.84
C GLY A 44 14.56 -27.66 -10.51
N GLN A 45 14.17 -27.46 -9.24
CA GLN A 45 12.78 -27.58 -8.81
C GLN A 45 11.93 -26.48 -9.45
N ARG A 46 11.02 -26.92 -10.31
CA ARG A 46 9.96 -26.09 -10.89
C ARG A 46 8.64 -26.55 -10.31
N LYS A 47 7.89 -25.63 -9.72
CA LYS A 47 6.51 -25.96 -9.31
C LYS A 47 5.65 -25.94 -10.56
N LYS A 48 5.13 -27.12 -10.92
CA LYS A 48 4.14 -27.27 -11.98
C LYS A 48 2.75 -26.93 -11.45
N TYR A 49 2.19 -25.83 -11.93
CA TYR A 49 0.83 -25.41 -11.65
C TYR A 49 -0.08 -25.90 -12.78
N LEU A 50 -1.19 -26.53 -12.41
CA LEU A 50 -2.24 -26.92 -13.35
C LEU A 50 -3.26 -25.79 -13.44
N HIS A 51 -3.74 -25.49 -14.64
CA HIS A 51 -4.98 -24.73 -14.77
C HIS A 51 -6.15 -25.69 -14.48
N ASP A 52 -7.17 -25.25 -13.74
CA ASP A 52 -8.42 -26.01 -13.71
C ASP A 52 -9.06 -25.91 -15.10
N PRO A 53 -9.31 -27.01 -15.82
CA PRO A 53 -9.93 -26.95 -17.14
C PRO A 53 -11.43 -26.59 -17.07
N HIS A 54 -12.02 -26.57 -15.87
CA HIS A 54 -13.47 -26.58 -15.65
C HIS A 54 -13.94 -25.50 -14.66
N LEU A 55 -13.43 -24.27 -14.77
CA LEU A 55 -13.99 -23.09 -14.11
C LEU A 55 -14.29 -21.99 -15.15
N ASP A 56 -15.38 -21.27 -14.91
CA ASP A 56 -16.15 -20.42 -15.85
C ASP A 56 -16.02 -18.92 -15.50
N PRO A 57 -16.52 -17.93 -16.31
CA PRO A 57 -17.42 -17.98 -17.48
C PRO A 57 -16.81 -17.28 -18.73
N GLU A 58 -17.41 -17.09 -19.92
CA GLU A 58 -18.62 -17.51 -20.67
C GLU A 58 -18.28 -17.11 -22.15
N LEU A 59 -18.87 -17.54 -23.29
CA LEU A 59 -19.83 -18.57 -23.69
C LEU A 59 -19.59 -18.81 -25.21
N LYS A 60 -19.55 -20.06 -25.71
CA LYS A 60 -19.48 -20.38 -27.17
C LYS A 60 -20.40 -21.55 -27.56
N PHE A 61 -20.76 -21.62 -28.85
CA PHE A 61 -21.90 -22.42 -29.36
C PHE A 61 -21.56 -23.76 -30.06
N ASP A 62 -20.30 -24.21 -30.17
CA ASP A 62 -19.96 -25.43 -30.94
C ASP A 62 -19.70 -26.67 -30.05
N GLY A 63 -20.79 -27.39 -29.73
CA GLY A 63 -20.79 -28.56 -28.84
C GLY A 63 -20.17 -29.85 -29.40
N ARG A 64 -19.22 -29.78 -30.34
CA ARG A 64 -18.59 -30.98 -30.93
C ARG A 64 -17.48 -31.57 -30.06
N LYS A 65 -16.56 -30.75 -29.53
CA LYS A 65 -15.34 -31.25 -28.87
C LYS A 65 -15.61 -31.89 -27.50
N VAL A 66 -16.58 -31.35 -26.75
CA VAL A 66 -16.97 -31.83 -25.40
C VAL A 66 -17.67 -33.20 -25.47
N ARG A 67 -18.19 -33.59 -26.64
CA ARG A 67 -19.08 -34.75 -26.81
C ARG A 67 -18.38 -36.09 -26.59
N ASP A 68 -17.13 -36.20 -27.01
CA ASP A 68 -16.35 -37.44 -26.93
C ASP A 68 -15.76 -37.62 -25.52
N GLU A 69 -15.38 -36.54 -24.85
CA GLU A 69 -14.94 -36.53 -23.44
C GLU A 69 -16.10 -36.87 -22.50
N LEU A 70 -17.31 -36.35 -22.76
CA LEU A 70 -18.54 -36.72 -22.05
C LEU A 70 -18.83 -38.23 -22.12
N ALA A 71 -18.64 -38.86 -23.29
CA ALA A 71 -18.89 -40.30 -23.45
C ALA A 71 -18.07 -41.15 -22.47
N ALA A 72 -16.78 -40.85 -22.32
CA ALA A 72 -15.87 -41.51 -21.38
C ALA A 72 -16.14 -41.21 -19.89
N VAL A 73 -17.03 -40.26 -19.57
CA VAL A 73 -17.56 -40.03 -18.22
C VAL A 73 -18.90 -40.76 -18.02
N ILE A 74 -19.76 -40.79 -19.05
CA ILE A 74 -21.00 -41.58 -19.05
C ILE A 74 -20.68 -43.06 -18.84
N GLU A 75 -19.73 -43.63 -19.60
CA GLU A 75 -19.33 -45.03 -19.43
C GLU A 75 -18.76 -45.32 -18.04
N ARG A 76 -17.95 -44.42 -17.47
CA ARG A 76 -17.44 -44.56 -16.08
C ARG A 76 -18.56 -44.51 -15.04
N GLY A 77 -19.55 -43.63 -15.22
CA GLY A 77 -20.72 -43.58 -14.34
C GLY A 77 -21.56 -44.86 -14.42
N LEU A 78 -21.80 -45.37 -15.62
CA LEU A 78 -22.54 -46.61 -15.86
C LEU A 78 -21.79 -47.88 -15.39
N ALA A 79 -20.45 -47.87 -15.42
CA ALA A 79 -19.60 -48.96 -14.95
C ALA A 79 -19.25 -48.88 -13.45
N SER A 80 -19.65 -47.81 -12.75
CA SER A 80 -19.30 -47.60 -11.34
C SER A 80 -19.99 -48.60 -10.40
N SER A 81 -19.24 -49.11 -9.42
CA SER A 81 -19.72 -50.10 -8.46
C SER A 81 -20.19 -49.49 -7.13
N THR A 82 -20.01 -48.17 -6.93
CA THR A 82 -20.46 -47.45 -5.74
C THR A 82 -21.33 -46.24 -6.06
N LEU A 83 -22.22 -45.89 -5.12
CA LEU A 83 -23.12 -44.74 -5.25
C LEU A 83 -22.37 -43.39 -5.22
N GLU A 84 -21.17 -43.34 -4.63
CA GLU A 84 -20.35 -42.12 -4.58
C GLU A 84 -19.64 -41.85 -5.90
N GLU A 85 -19.07 -42.88 -6.53
CA GLU A 85 -18.53 -42.80 -7.90
C GLU A 85 -19.63 -42.41 -8.91
N ALA A 86 -20.81 -43.04 -8.82
CA ALA A 86 -21.97 -42.70 -9.66
C ALA A 86 -22.40 -41.22 -9.48
N LYS A 87 -22.42 -40.72 -8.24
CA LYS A 87 -22.73 -39.31 -7.95
C LYS A 87 -21.63 -38.36 -8.43
N ALA A 88 -20.36 -38.74 -8.30
CA ALA A 88 -19.23 -37.95 -8.82
C ALA A 88 -19.30 -37.85 -10.34
N ALA A 89 -19.53 -38.97 -11.05
CA ALA A 89 -19.76 -38.99 -12.48
C ALA A 89 -20.96 -38.11 -12.89
N LEU A 90 -22.10 -38.23 -12.20
CA LEU A 90 -23.28 -37.38 -12.46
C LEU A 90 -23.03 -35.88 -12.19
N ALA A 91 -22.24 -35.54 -11.18
CA ALA A 91 -21.84 -34.16 -10.91
C ALA A 91 -20.94 -33.60 -12.04
N ILE A 92 -19.97 -34.40 -12.52
CA ILE A 92 -19.14 -34.05 -13.68
C ILE A 92 -20.01 -33.90 -14.93
N LEU A 93 -20.93 -34.83 -15.21
CA LEU A 93 -21.82 -34.77 -16.38
C LEU A 93 -22.78 -33.57 -16.36
N LYS A 94 -23.23 -33.15 -15.17
CA LYS A 94 -24.03 -31.93 -15.01
C LYS A 94 -23.19 -30.69 -15.31
N LYS A 95 -21.99 -30.61 -14.72
CA LYS A 95 -21.05 -29.48 -14.90
C LYS A 95 -20.52 -29.38 -16.33
N ALA A 96 -20.33 -30.50 -17.02
CA ALA A 96 -19.85 -30.54 -18.40
C ALA A 96 -20.92 -30.21 -19.46
N GLN A 97 -22.11 -29.73 -19.05
CA GLN A 97 -23.09 -29.07 -19.93
C GLN A 97 -23.00 -27.54 -19.84
N GLU A 98 -22.09 -27.00 -19.02
CA GLU A 98 -21.97 -25.57 -18.69
C GLU A 98 -20.81 -24.91 -19.50
N PRO A 99 -20.89 -23.61 -19.88
CA PRO A 99 -20.07 -23.05 -20.97
C PRO A 99 -18.81 -22.24 -20.53
N TYR A 100 -17.63 -22.72 -20.94
CA TYR A 100 -16.32 -22.18 -20.52
C TYR A 100 -15.64 -21.18 -21.49
N LEU A 101 -14.66 -20.42 -20.96
CA LEU A 101 -13.86 -19.44 -21.70
C LEU A 101 -12.67 -20.05 -22.46
N SER A 102 -12.45 -19.63 -23.71
CA SER A 102 -11.38 -20.17 -24.57
C SER A 102 -10.70 -19.12 -25.46
N TRP A 103 -9.40 -18.93 -25.24
CA TRP A 103 -8.45 -18.11 -25.99
C TRP A 103 -7.17 -18.92 -26.31
N ALA A 104 -6.34 -18.44 -27.24
CA ALA A 104 -5.17 -19.16 -27.77
C ALA A 104 -4.28 -19.81 -26.68
N GLY A 105 -3.77 -19.00 -25.74
CA GLY A 105 -2.93 -19.47 -24.64
C GLY A 105 -3.57 -20.47 -23.66
N LYS A 106 -4.91 -20.59 -23.64
CA LYS A 106 -5.64 -21.64 -22.88
C LYS A 106 -5.92 -22.88 -23.73
N ALA A 107 -6.04 -22.75 -25.05
CA ALA A 107 -6.18 -23.89 -25.96
C ALA A 107 -4.87 -24.69 -26.14
N GLU A 108 -3.72 -24.04 -25.95
CA GLU A 108 -2.39 -24.60 -26.19
C GLU A 108 -1.69 -25.15 -24.92
N ARG A 109 -2.10 -24.72 -23.71
CA ARG A 109 -1.43 -25.09 -22.45
C ARG A 109 -2.43 -25.32 -21.31
N THR A 110 -2.39 -26.51 -20.72
CA THR A 110 -3.17 -26.94 -19.54
C THR A 110 -2.42 -26.77 -18.21
N SER A 111 -1.13 -26.42 -18.26
CA SER A 111 -0.27 -26.22 -17.10
C SER A 111 0.90 -25.29 -17.42
N PHE A 112 1.46 -24.65 -16.39
CA PHE A 112 2.69 -23.88 -16.47
C PHE A 112 3.68 -24.32 -15.38
N GLU A 113 4.96 -23.99 -15.57
CA GLU A 113 6.04 -24.26 -14.62
C GLU A 113 6.65 -22.95 -14.16
N VAL A 114 6.84 -22.79 -12.84
CA VAL A 114 7.54 -21.65 -12.26
C VAL A 114 8.80 -22.14 -11.54
N PRO A 115 9.99 -21.61 -11.84
CA PRO A 115 11.22 -21.89 -11.07
C PRO A 115 11.07 -21.53 -9.59
N THR A 116 11.51 -22.43 -8.70
CA THR A 116 11.48 -22.23 -7.25
C THR A 116 12.78 -21.59 -6.77
N VAL A 117 12.90 -20.28 -7.05
CA VAL A 117 14.02 -19.42 -6.66
C VAL A 117 14.05 -19.16 -5.14
N SER A 118 15.18 -18.63 -4.65
CA SER A 118 15.26 -17.98 -3.34
C SER A 118 14.94 -16.48 -3.44
N LEU A 119 14.84 -15.81 -2.29
CA LEU A 119 14.83 -14.35 -2.17
C LEU A 119 15.98 -13.94 -1.26
N HIS A 120 16.96 -13.21 -1.79
CA HIS A 120 18.19 -12.86 -1.07
C HIS A 120 18.06 -11.48 -0.44
N VAL A 121 18.40 -11.37 0.84
CA VAL A 121 18.39 -10.09 1.57
C VAL A 121 19.70 -9.35 1.29
N HIS A 122 19.60 -8.22 0.59
CA HIS A 122 20.73 -7.34 0.27
C HIS A 122 20.90 -6.21 1.30
N GLU A 123 19.78 -5.68 1.81
CA GLU A 123 19.76 -4.55 2.75
C GLU A 123 18.78 -4.82 3.90
N ARG A 124 19.15 -4.38 5.10
CA ARG A 124 18.29 -4.35 6.30
C ARG A 124 18.19 -2.91 6.77
N ILE A 125 17.06 -2.26 6.51
CA ILE A 125 16.86 -0.84 6.75
C ILE A 125 15.98 -0.65 7.98
N ASP A 126 16.51 0.02 9.01
CA ASP A 126 15.74 0.58 10.10
C ASP A 126 15.78 2.13 10.06
N PRO A 127 14.71 2.79 9.60
CA PRO A 127 14.62 4.24 9.59
C PRO A 127 14.77 4.87 10.99
N ARG A 128 14.40 4.16 12.07
CA ARG A 128 14.54 4.68 13.44
C ARG A 128 16.02 4.87 13.80
N THR A 129 16.85 3.83 13.63
CA THR A 129 18.31 3.88 13.85
C THR A 129 18.97 5.04 13.09
N ILE A 130 18.59 5.25 11.82
CA ILE A 130 19.16 6.33 10.98
C ILE A 130 18.77 7.71 11.52
N ILE A 131 17.52 7.89 11.99
CA ILE A 131 17.03 9.17 12.52
C ILE A 131 17.55 9.45 13.94
N GLU A 132 17.80 8.41 14.74
CA GLU A 132 18.41 8.55 16.07
C GLU A 132 19.86 9.05 15.99
N ALA A 133 20.60 8.75 14.91
CA ALA A 133 21.95 9.28 14.67
C ALA A 133 22.00 10.82 14.56
N VAL A 134 20.95 11.44 13.99
CA VAL A 134 20.81 12.91 13.81
C VAL A 134 19.99 13.58 14.93
N ARG A 135 19.70 12.89 16.03
CA ARG A 135 18.88 13.41 17.13
C ARG A 135 19.64 14.45 17.97
N LYS A 136 19.00 15.57 18.32
CA LYS A 136 19.59 16.62 19.19
C LYS A 136 19.99 16.05 20.55
N ARG A 137 21.30 15.82 20.76
CA ARG A 137 21.85 15.40 22.06
C ARG A 137 21.79 16.57 23.06
N ASN A 138 21.32 16.31 24.28
CA ASN A 138 21.38 17.32 25.35
C ASN A 138 22.78 17.32 25.99
N GLY A 139 23.20 18.46 26.57
CA GLY A 139 24.53 18.64 27.17
C GLY A 139 24.75 17.97 28.53
N ASN A 140 24.30 16.72 28.72
CA ASN A 140 24.66 15.84 29.82
C ASN A 140 24.98 14.45 29.26
N GLY A 141 25.93 13.75 29.89
CA GLY A 141 26.60 12.61 29.28
C GLY A 141 25.71 11.38 29.01
N SER A 142 25.99 10.72 27.88
CA SER A 142 25.68 9.31 27.60
C SER A 142 24.37 8.77 28.19
N GLU A 143 23.24 9.06 27.54
CA GLU A 143 22.12 8.12 27.57
C GLU A 143 22.61 6.82 26.92
N GLN A 144 22.80 5.79 27.75
CA GLN A 144 23.19 4.45 27.32
C GLN A 144 22.05 3.86 26.49
N LEU A 145 22.36 3.32 25.30
CA LEU A 145 21.42 2.45 24.57
C LEU A 145 20.91 1.37 25.52
N SER A 146 19.63 1.02 25.45
CA SER A 146 19.07 0.08 26.43
C SER A 146 19.81 -1.26 26.34
N LEU A 147 19.95 -1.96 27.48
CA LEU A 147 20.62 -3.26 27.50
C LEU A 147 19.88 -4.35 26.69
N PHE A 148 18.70 -4.01 26.14
CA PHE A 148 17.88 -4.83 25.25
C PHE A 148 17.85 -4.30 23.81
N ASP A 149 18.50 -3.16 23.53
CA ASP A 149 18.74 -2.62 22.18
C ASP A 149 20.03 -3.19 21.57
N VAL A 150 20.68 -4.12 22.27
CA VAL A 150 21.88 -4.84 21.85
C VAL A 150 21.56 -5.68 20.60
N GLU A 151 22.31 -5.43 19.53
CA GLU A 151 22.25 -6.23 18.31
C GLU A 151 22.44 -7.73 18.62
N ARG A 152 21.62 -8.57 17.99
CA ARG A 152 21.86 -10.02 17.98
C ARG A 152 23.04 -10.37 17.07
N LYS A 153 24.26 -10.09 17.54
CA LYS A 153 25.51 -10.59 16.97
C LYS A 153 25.66 -12.10 17.28
N GLU A 154 24.83 -12.92 16.64
CA GLU A 154 24.84 -14.38 16.79
C GLU A 154 26.08 -14.99 16.08
N PRO A 155 26.90 -15.84 16.76
CA PRO A 155 28.15 -16.35 16.20
C PRO A 155 28.01 -17.15 14.90
N PHE A 156 29.09 -17.22 14.11
CA PHE A 156 29.17 -17.87 12.78
C PHE A 156 28.51 -19.28 12.70
N ARG A 157 28.58 -20.08 13.77
CA ARG A 157 27.96 -21.42 13.81
C ARG A 157 26.43 -21.35 13.92
N GLN A 158 25.92 -20.45 14.77
CA GLN A 158 24.49 -20.16 14.84
C GLN A 158 23.99 -19.49 13.56
N ALA A 159 24.82 -18.73 12.84
CA ALA A 159 24.44 -18.16 11.54
C ALA A 159 24.09 -19.21 10.46
N ILE A 160 24.37 -20.51 10.66
CA ILE A 160 23.91 -21.61 9.79
C ILE A 160 22.62 -22.25 10.36
N GLU A 161 22.50 -22.37 11.67
CA GLU A 161 21.26 -22.78 12.37
C GLU A 161 20.14 -21.72 12.28
N PHE A 162 20.51 -20.46 12.00
CA PHE A 162 19.66 -19.28 11.85
C PHE A 162 18.57 -19.44 10.77
N TYR A 163 18.78 -20.30 9.76
CA TYR A 163 17.78 -20.59 8.71
C TYR A 163 16.83 -21.75 9.08
N GLN A 164 17.15 -22.52 10.12
CA GLN A 164 16.27 -23.57 10.66
C GLN A 164 15.30 -23.02 11.72
N HIS A 165 15.49 -21.78 12.14
CA HIS A 165 14.67 -21.10 13.14
C HIS A 165 13.99 -19.86 12.56
N LYS A 166 12.86 -19.50 13.17
CA LYS A 166 12.06 -18.35 12.75
C LYS A 166 12.52 -17.09 13.47
N HIS A 167 12.39 -15.95 12.81
CA HIS A 167 12.83 -14.65 13.33
C HIS A 167 11.68 -13.65 13.39
N GLY A 168 11.78 -12.66 14.28
CA GLY A 168 10.80 -11.59 14.39
C GLY A 168 10.57 -10.86 13.05
N TRP A 169 9.33 -10.46 12.80
CA TRP A 169 8.92 -9.93 11.50
C TRP A 169 9.60 -8.61 11.11
N THR A 170 10.04 -8.53 9.85
CA THR A 170 10.38 -7.30 9.13
C THR A 170 9.60 -7.25 7.82
N ASN A 171 9.17 -6.05 7.41
CA ASN A 171 8.48 -5.84 6.13
C ASN A 171 9.44 -6.01 4.94
N ARG A 172 8.93 -6.21 3.71
CA ARG A 172 9.76 -6.66 2.57
C ARG A 172 9.49 -5.88 1.28
N LEU A 173 10.56 -5.36 0.69
CA LEU A 173 10.59 -4.68 -0.60
C LEU A 173 11.46 -5.51 -1.57
N ILE A 174 10.85 -6.16 -2.55
CA ILE A 174 11.50 -7.23 -3.33
C ILE A 174 11.63 -6.83 -4.80
N ALA A 175 12.85 -6.83 -5.34
CA ALA A 175 13.14 -6.65 -6.76
C ALA A 175 13.11 -8.00 -7.51
N GLY A 176 12.21 -8.14 -8.48
CA GLY A 176 12.09 -9.33 -9.32
C GLY A 176 10.68 -9.54 -9.88
N ASP A 177 10.54 -10.50 -10.79
CA ASP A 177 9.24 -10.82 -11.37
C ASP A 177 8.27 -11.41 -10.33
N SER A 178 7.06 -10.87 -10.28
CA SER A 178 6.08 -11.22 -9.26
C SER A 178 5.58 -12.66 -9.31
N LEU A 179 5.68 -13.37 -10.44
CA LEU A 179 5.36 -14.81 -10.49
C LEU A 179 6.45 -15.64 -9.79
N LEU A 180 7.73 -15.29 -9.98
CA LEU A 180 8.85 -15.92 -9.28
C LEU A 180 8.82 -15.62 -7.78
N VAL A 181 8.57 -14.35 -7.40
CA VAL A 181 8.44 -13.92 -6.00
C VAL A 181 7.31 -14.67 -5.30
N MET A 182 6.11 -14.71 -5.89
CA MET A 182 4.99 -15.47 -5.30
C MET A 182 5.28 -16.97 -5.21
N ASN A 183 6.00 -17.57 -6.16
CA ASN A 183 6.36 -18.98 -6.10
C ASN A 183 7.37 -19.28 -4.99
N SER A 184 8.39 -18.43 -4.78
CA SER A 184 9.29 -18.53 -3.62
C SER A 184 8.55 -18.39 -2.30
N LEU A 185 7.66 -17.38 -2.21
CA LEU A 185 6.83 -17.16 -1.03
C LEU A 185 5.95 -18.38 -0.71
N LEU A 186 5.35 -19.03 -1.71
CA LEU A 186 4.57 -20.26 -1.54
C LEU A 186 5.43 -21.46 -1.15
N GLU A 187 6.46 -21.78 -1.93
CA GLU A 187 7.13 -23.09 -1.90
C GLU A 187 8.36 -23.14 -0.98
N LYS A 188 9.23 -22.11 -0.97
CA LYS A 188 10.39 -22.06 -0.06
C LYS A 188 10.03 -21.50 1.31
N GLU A 189 9.14 -20.51 1.38
CA GLU A 189 8.85 -19.79 2.63
C GLU A 189 7.48 -20.10 3.27
N GLY A 190 6.63 -20.88 2.58
CA GLY A 190 5.37 -21.37 3.12
C GLY A 190 4.34 -20.27 3.44
N PHE A 191 4.24 -19.20 2.66
CA PHE A 191 3.22 -18.14 2.80
C PHE A 191 1.84 -18.51 2.27
N GLY A 192 1.66 -19.73 1.73
CA GLY A 192 0.34 -20.26 1.39
C GLY A 192 -0.63 -20.16 2.56
N GLY A 193 -1.79 -19.55 2.34
CA GLY A 193 -2.79 -19.32 3.38
C GLY A 193 -2.50 -18.22 4.40
N LYS A 194 -1.46 -17.36 4.22
CA LYS A 194 -1.02 -16.38 5.24
C LYS A 194 -1.27 -14.90 4.92
N VAL A 195 -1.59 -14.54 3.67
CA VAL A 195 -1.84 -13.15 3.26
C VAL A 195 -3.33 -12.82 3.46
N GLN A 196 -3.69 -11.72 4.14
CA GLN A 196 -5.09 -11.36 4.34
C GLN A 196 -5.64 -10.47 3.22
N MET A 197 -4.81 -9.62 2.63
CA MET A 197 -5.20 -8.78 1.49
C MET A 197 -4.13 -8.79 0.41
N ILE A 198 -4.55 -8.93 -0.84
CA ILE A 198 -3.72 -8.65 -2.01
C ILE A 198 -4.32 -7.46 -2.76
N TYR A 199 -3.49 -6.47 -3.06
CA TYR A 199 -3.83 -5.38 -3.99
C TYR A 199 -3.01 -5.57 -5.27
N ILE A 200 -3.63 -5.42 -6.44
CA ILE A 200 -2.94 -5.55 -7.73
C ILE A 200 -3.34 -4.36 -8.62
N ASP A 201 -2.35 -3.59 -9.06
CA ASP A 201 -2.49 -2.48 -10.01
C ASP A 201 -1.66 -2.81 -11.27
N PRO A 202 -2.16 -3.74 -12.13
CA PRO A 202 -1.40 -4.23 -13.27
C PRO A 202 -1.31 -3.17 -14.37
N PRO A 203 -0.38 -3.28 -15.34
CA PRO A 203 -0.57 -2.62 -16.63
C PRO A 203 -1.97 -2.97 -17.17
N TYR A 204 -2.73 -2.01 -17.70
CA TYR A 204 -4.15 -2.23 -18.02
C TYR A 204 -4.42 -3.10 -19.28
N GLY A 205 -3.38 -3.59 -19.97
CA GLY A 205 -3.54 -4.40 -21.19
C GLY A 205 -3.98 -3.58 -22.42
N THR A 206 -3.50 -2.33 -22.48
CA THR A 206 -3.94 -1.29 -23.41
C THR A 206 -2.76 -0.71 -24.20
N LYS A 207 -2.99 -0.17 -25.40
CA LYS A 207 -1.94 0.39 -26.29
C LYS A 207 -1.29 1.67 -25.76
N TYR A 208 -0.33 1.55 -24.84
CA TYR A 208 0.37 2.66 -24.21
C TYR A 208 1.88 2.60 -24.46
N GLY A 209 2.47 3.72 -24.91
CA GLY A 209 3.92 3.87 -25.09
C GLY A 209 4.62 4.78 -24.07
N SER A 210 3.86 5.63 -23.37
CA SER A 210 4.40 6.84 -22.69
C SER A 210 4.30 6.88 -21.17
N ASN A 211 3.72 5.86 -20.50
CA ASN A 211 3.52 5.85 -19.05
C ASN A 211 4.72 5.37 -18.22
N PHE A 212 5.87 5.11 -18.85
CA PHE A 212 7.04 4.54 -18.21
C PHE A 212 8.00 5.62 -17.67
N GLN A 213 8.70 5.35 -16.55
CA GLN A 213 9.65 6.26 -15.90
C GLN A 213 11.09 5.70 -15.93
N PRO A 214 11.95 6.15 -16.87
CA PRO A 214 13.32 5.65 -17.06
C PRO A 214 14.33 6.12 -16.01
N PHE A 215 14.04 7.22 -15.32
CA PHE A 215 14.93 7.78 -14.28
C PHE A 215 14.16 8.15 -13.02
N VAL A 216 14.78 7.98 -11.86
CA VAL A 216 14.21 8.31 -10.53
C VAL A 216 13.70 9.76 -10.47
N ASN A 217 14.35 10.69 -11.19
CA ASN A 217 13.99 12.10 -11.25
C ASN A 217 13.16 12.53 -12.48
N LYS A 218 12.92 11.67 -13.48
CA LYS A 218 12.25 12.03 -14.75
C LYS A 218 10.91 11.31 -14.90
N ARG A 219 9.89 11.82 -14.20
CA ARG A 219 8.51 11.31 -14.22
C ARG A 219 7.79 11.52 -15.56
N ASP A 220 8.02 12.66 -16.20
CA ASP A 220 7.21 13.12 -17.34
C ASP A 220 7.88 12.73 -18.69
N VAL A 221 7.51 11.58 -19.23
CA VAL A 221 8.00 11.05 -20.52
C VAL A 221 7.03 11.36 -21.65
N LYS A 222 7.57 11.51 -22.88
CA LYS A 222 6.80 11.72 -24.11
C LYS A 222 7.13 10.60 -25.10
N ASP A 223 6.11 10.12 -25.83
CA ASP A 223 6.27 9.07 -26.84
C ASP A 223 7.35 9.42 -27.87
N GLY A 224 8.22 8.44 -28.18
CA GLY A 224 9.13 8.48 -29.33
C GLY A 224 10.51 9.09 -29.12
N SER A 225 10.95 9.33 -27.87
CA SER A 225 12.34 9.69 -27.58
C SER A 225 13.19 8.44 -27.29
N ASP A 226 14.18 8.14 -28.14
CA ASP A 226 15.12 7.02 -27.92
C ASP A 226 16.01 7.23 -26.67
N GLU A 227 16.14 8.48 -26.20
CA GLU A 227 16.86 8.82 -24.96
C GLU A 227 16.11 8.40 -23.68
N ASP A 228 14.81 8.08 -23.78
CA ASP A 228 13.93 7.73 -22.66
C ASP A 228 13.55 6.23 -22.61
N LEU A 229 14.27 5.39 -23.35
CA LEU A 229 14.05 3.94 -23.37
C LEU A 229 14.70 3.21 -22.19
N THR A 230 13.98 2.22 -21.68
CA THR A 230 14.30 1.47 -20.45
C THR A 230 15.39 0.41 -20.63
N ALA A 231 16.29 0.30 -19.65
CA ALA A 231 17.35 -0.72 -19.54
C ALA A 231 16.90 -2.18 -19.28
N GLU A 232 15.65 -2.41 -18.89
CA GLU A 232 15.19 -3.67 -18.24
C GLU A 232 14.20 -4.47 -19.14
N PRO A 233 14.59 -5.66 -19.65
CA PRO A 233 13.75 -6.48 -20.52
C PRO A 233 12.44 -6.96 -19.88
N GLU A 234 12.41 -7.17 -18.56
CA GLU A 234 11.22 -7.58 -17.81
C GLU A 234 10.14 -6.49 -17.80
N GLN A 235 10.56 -5.22 -17.59
CA GLN A 235 9.66 -4.07 -17.75
C GLN A 235 9.14 -3.97 -19.18
N ILE A 236 10.02 -4.14 -20.17
CA ILE A 236 9.63 -4.21 -21.59
C ILE A 236 8.59 -5.31 -21.82
N ARG A 237 8.75 -6.49 -21.22
CA ARG A 237 7.83 -7.63 -21.36
C ARG A 237 6.50 -7.43 -20.64
N ALA A 238 6.45 -6.61 -19.59
CA ALA A 238 5.22 -6.28 -18.86
C ALA A 238 4.47 -5.07 -19.44
N PHE A 239 5.19 -4.08 -19.98
CA PHE A 239 4.62 -2.76 -20.36
C PHE A 239 4.69 -2.42 -21.86
N ARG A 240 5.59 -2.97 -22.69
CA ARG A 240 5.46 -2.81 -24.15
C ARG A 240 4.37 -3.75 -24.64
N ASP A 241 3.38 -3.19 -25.34
CA ASP A 241 2.28 -3.91 -25.98
C ASP A 241 2.72 -4.65 -27.27
N THR A 242 3.82 -5.42 -27.14
CA THR A 242 4.41 -6.30 -28.16
C THR A 242 4.15 -7.78 -27.85
N TRP A 243 3.07 -8.07 -27.13
CA TRP A 243 2.48 -9.39 -27.07
C TRP A 243 2.06 -9.82 -28.49
N GLU A 244 2.62 -10.90 -29.03
CA GLU A 244 2.30 -11.35 -30.41
C GLU A 244 0.80 -11.63 -30.64
N LEU A 245 0.06 -11.94 -29.57
CA LEU A 245 -1.38 -12.21 -29.56
C LEU A 245 -2.18 -11.15 -28.77
N GLY A 246 -1.57 -10.00 -28.46
CA GLY A 246 -2.19 -8.89 -27.73
C GLY A 246 -2.84 -9.32 -26.41
N ILE A 247 -4.12 -9.01 -26.27
CA ILE A 247 -4.98 -9.32 -25.10
C ILE A 247 -4.91 -10.78 -24.63
N HIS A 248 -4.68 -11.74 -25.54
CA HIS A 248 -4.59 -13.16 -25.18
C HIS A 248 -3.37 -13.48 -24.32
N SER A 249 -2.25 -12.79 -24.54
CA SER A 249 -1.05 -12.97 -23.71
C SER A 249 -1.15 -12.18 -22.41
N TYR A 250 -1.79 -11.01 -22.41
CA TYR A 250 -2.10 -10.25 -21.20
C TYR A 250 -2.96 -11.04 -20.21
N LEU A 251 -4.06 -11.64 -20.68
CA LEU A 251 -4.92 -12.50 -19.84
C LEU A 251 -4.16 -13.72 -19.32
N THR A 252 -3.21 -14.27 -20.10
CA THR A 252 -2.35 -15.37 -19.67
C THR A 252 -1.36 -14.92 -18.58
N TYR A 253 -0.71 -13.77 -18.76
CA TYR A 253 0.20 -13.14 -17.78
C TYR A 253 -0.48 -12.87 -16.43
N LEU A 254 -1.74 -12.42 -16.44
CA LEU A 254 -2.53 -12.22 -15.23
C LEU A 254 -3.04 -13.54 -14.65
N ARG A 255 -3.52 -14.49 -15.45
CA ARG A 255 -4.05 -15.78 -14.97
C ARG A 255 -3.06 -16.48 -14.06
N ASP A 256 -1.84 -16.60 -14.54
CA ASP A 256 -0.81 -17.40 -13.91
C ASP A 256 -0.39 -16.74 -12.56
N ARG A 257 -0.40 -15.39 -12.49
CA ARG A 257 -0.19 -14.62 -11.25
C ARG A 257 -1.36 -14.70 -10.27
N LEU A 258 -2.59 -14.54 -10.76
CA LEU A 258 -3.81 -14.60 -9.95
C LEU A 258 -4.01 -15.97 -9.30
N LEU A 259 -3.59 -17.05 -9.97
CA LEU A 259 -3.61 -18.41 -9.42
C LEU A 259 -2.68 -18.55 -8.20
N LEU A 260 -1.46 -18.00 -8.26
CA LEU A 260 -0.56 -18.00 -7.09
C LEU A 260 -1.04 -17.04 -5.99
N ALA A 261 -1.60 -15.88 -6.36
CA ALA A 261 -2.18 -14.92 -5.42
C ALA A 261 -3.34 -15.55 -4.60
N ARG A 262 -4.20 -16.34 -5.25
CA ARG A 262 -5.25 -17.12 -4.58
C ARG A 262 -4.69 -18.07 -3.53
N GLU A 263 -3.57 -18.73 -3.79
CA GLU A 263 -2.98 -19.68 -2.82
C GLU A 263 -2.29 -18.97 -1.64
N LEU A 264 -1.69 -17.80 -1.86
CA LEU A 264 -1.15 -16.96 -0.80
C LEU A 264 -2.22 -16.47 0.19
N LEU A 265 -3.45 -16.23 -0.27
CA LEU A 265 -4.53 -15.70 0.56
C LEU A 265 -4.98 -16.67 1.68
N THR A 266 -5.28 -16.10 2.85
CA THR A 266 -6.05 -16.73 3.94
C THR A 266 -7.45 -17.11 3.47
N GLU A 267 -8.10 -18.05 4.16
CA GLU A 267 -9.50 -18.44 3.91
C GLU A 267 -10.48 -17.25 3.97
N SER A 268 -10.19 -16.27 4.82
CA SER A 268 -10.94 -15.00 5.00
C SER A 268 -10.44 -13.85 4.13
N GLY A 269 -9.45 -14.12 3.27
CA GLY A 269 -8.67 -13.12 2.56
C GLY A 269 -9.39 -12.52 1.36
N SER A 270 -8.94 -11.34 0.93
CA SER A 270 -9.47 -10.61 -0.23
C SER A 270 -8.39 -10.26 -1.25
N VAL A 271 -8.73 -10.33 -2.53
CA VAL A 271 -7.98 -9.69 -3.61
C VAL A 271 -8.77 -8.51 -4.18
N PHE A 272 -8.07 -7.41 -4.44
CA PHE A 272 -8.56 -6.27 -5.21
C PHE A 272 -7.67 -6.12 -6.44
N VAL A 273 -8.25 -6.13 -7.63
CA VAL A 273 -7.52 -5.84 -8.88
C VAL A 273 -8.06 -4.57 -9.51
N GLN A 274 -7.19 -3.59 -9.71
CA GLN A 274 -7.50 -2.32 -10.36
C GLN A 274 -7.46 -2.45 -11.89
N ILE A 275 -8.42 -1.84 -12.60
CA ILE A 275 -8.50 -1.88 -14.06
C ILE A 275 -9.35 -0.73 -14.63
N SER A 276 -9.13 -0.39 -15.90
CA SER A 276 -10.04 0.47 -16.68
C SER A 276 -11.26 -0.30 -17.22
N ASP A 277 -12.22 0.44 -17.76
CA ASP A 277 -13.37 -0.07 -18.51
C ASP A 277 -12.99 -1.01 -19.66
N GLU A 278 -11.86 -0.74 -20.36
CA GLU A 278 -11.44 -1.45 -21.58
C GLU A 278 -11.30 -2.98 -21.39
N ASN A 279 -10.72 -3.41 -20.26
CA ASN A 279 -10.49 -4.82 -19.95
C ASN A 279 -11.26 -5.34 -18.72
N LEU A 280 -12.09 -4.50 -18.08
CA LEU A 280 -12.89 -4.82 -16.89
C LEU A 280 -13.61 -6.16 -16.99
N HIS A 281 -14.34 -6.39 -18.09
CA HIS A 281 -15.18 -7.57 -18.25
C HIS A 281 -14.37 -8.85 -18.54
N LEU A 282 -13.21 -8.74 -19.21
CA LEU A 282 -12.34 -9.89 -19.48
C LEU A 282 -11.60 -10.33 -18.21
N LEU A 283 -11.10 -9.36 -17.45
CA LEU A 283 -10.46 -9.61 -16.15
C LEU A 283 -11.48 -10.11 -15.11
N ARG A 284 -12.73 -9.64 -15.15
CA ARG A 284 -13.84 -10.18 -14.36
C ARG A 284 -14.04 -11.67 -14.62
N CYS A 285 -14.11 -12.09 -15.88
CA CYS A 285 -14.25 -13.51 -16.23
C CYS A 285 -13.04 -14.32 -15.75
N LEU A 286 -11.84 -13.78 -15.87
CA LEU A 286 -10.61 -14.43 -15.41
C LEU A 286 -10.56 -14.61 -13.88
N LEU A 287 -11.09 -13.66 -13.11
CA LEU A 287 -11.20 -13.79 -11.66
C LEU A 287 -12.29 -14.78 -11.24
N ASP A 288 -13.42 -14.83 -11.94
CA ASP A 288 -14.43 -15.89 -11.74
C ASP A 288 -13.87 -17.29 -12.01
N GLU A 289 -13.03 -17.46 -13.05
CA GLU A 289 -12.36 -18.73 -13.39
C GLU A 289 -11.40 -19.17 -12.27
N ILE A 290 -10.71 -18.24 -11.61
CA ILE A 290 -9.67 -18.57 -10.62
C ILE A 290 -10.25 -18.66 -9.21
N PHE A 291 -11.06 -17.69 -8.78
CA PHE A 291 -11.61 -17.60 -7.43
C PHE A 291 -12.95 -18.32 -7.29
N GLY A 292 -13.67 -18.54 -8.39
CA GLY A 292 -15.05 -19.04 -8.40
C GLY A 292 -16.05 -17.89 -8.35
N ARG A 293 -17.10 -17.97 -9.20
CA ARG A 293 -18.14 -16.95 -9.35
C ARG A 293 -18.82 -16.53 -8.05
N ASP A 294 -19.04 -17.48 -7.14
CA ASP A 294 -19.67 -17.25 -5.84
C ASP A 294 -18.76 -16.51 -4.84
N ASN A 295 -17.45 -16.43 -5.11
CA ASN A 295 -16.47 -15.72 -4.28
C ASN A 295 -16.25 -14.26 -4.69
N PHE A 296 -16.96 -13.79 -5.73
CA PHE A 296 -17.08 -12.38 -6.05
C PHE A 296 -17.74 -11.59 -4.90
N VAL A 297 -17.32 -10.35 -4.68
CA VAL A 297 -17.91 -9.45 -3.67
C VAL A 297 -18.50 -8.20 -4.31
N ALA A 298 -17.69 -7.39 -5.00
CA ALA A 298 -18.16 -6.15 -5.64
C ALA A 298 -17.29 -5.73 -6.83
N VAL A 299 -17.92 -5.02 -7.78
CA VAL A 299 -17.22 -4.10 -8.68
C VAL A 299 -17.34 -2.72 -8.05
N ILE A 300 -16.21 -2.05 -7.84
CA ILE A 300 -16.14 -0.75 -7.18
C ILE A 300 -15.64 0.29 -8.19
N PRO A 301 -16.53 1.05 -8.85
CA PRO A 301 -16.11 2.24 -9.58
C PRO A 301 -15.61 3.28 -8.58
N PHE A 302 -14.42 3.83 -8.80
CA PHE A 302 -13.83 4.88 -8.00
C PHE A 302 -13.32 6.01 -8.89
N ARG A 303 -13.54 7.25 -8.47
CA ARG A 303 -13.19 8.42 -9.26
C ARG A 303 -11.68 8.61 -9.32
N LYS A 304 -11.14 8.75 -10.54
CA LYS A 304 -9.71 8.99 -10.79
C LYS A 304 -9.43 10.41 -11.28
N LYS A 305 -10.37 11.04 -11.99
CA LYS A 305 -10.26 12.42 -12.50
C LYS A 305 -11.01 13.42 -11.61
N THR A 306 -10.37 14.53 -11.29
CA THR A 306 -11.05 15.67 -10.65
C THR A 306 -12.00 16.37 -11.61
N MET A 307 -11.53 16.68 -12.82
CA MET A 307 -12.30 17.35 -13.88
C MET A 307 -12.18 16.59 -15.22
N PRO A 308 -13.19 16.67 -16.12
CA PRO A 308 -13.05 16.21 -17.49
C PRO A 308 -11.92 16.94 -18.23
N LEU A 309 -11.17 16.23 -19.06
CA LEU A 309 -10.08 16.78 -19.89
C LEU A 309 -10.49 17.01 -21.36
N GLY A 310 -11.66 16.50 -21.76
CA GLY A 310 -12.22 16.62 -23.10
C GLY A 310 -11.97 15.38 -23.94
N THR A 311 -13.05 14.68 -24.29
CA THR A 311 -13.03 13.57 -25.26
C THR A 311 -14.06 13.82 -26.38
N LYS A 312 -14.06 12.98 -27.42
CA LYS A 312 -15.04 13.06 -28.52
C LYS A 312 -16.43 12.51 -28.16
N ALA A 313 -16.60 11.94 -26.97
CA ALA A 313 -17.79 11.24 -26.52
C ALA A 313 -18.04 11.52 -25.02
N ILE A 314 -18.74 10.61 -24.33
CA ILE A 314 -18.80 10.64 -22.86
C ILE A 314 -17.40 10.32 -22.32
N GLU A 315 -16.88 11.17 -21.43
CA GLU A 315 -15.55 10.98 -20.85
C GLU A 315 -15.60 10.06 -19.62
N GLN A 316 -14.80 8.99 -19.65
CA GLN A 316 -14.63 8.10 -18.51
C GLN A 316 -13.86 8.81 -17.38
N MET A 317 -14.49 8.96 -16.22
CA MET A 317 -13.99 9.69 -15.04
C MET A 317 -13.45 8.79 -13.92
N ASP A 318 -13.81 7.50 -13.98
CA ASP A 318 -13.57 6.50 -12.93
C ASP A 318 -12.69 5.35 -13.47
N ASP A 319 -11.98 4.68 -12.57
CA ASP A 319 -11.47 3.30 -12.78
C ASP A 319 -12.22 2.35 -11.86
N PHE A 320 -11.94 1.06 -11.95
CA PHE A 320 -12.68 0.01 -11.26
C PHE A 320 -11.76 -0.85 -10.42
N LEU A 321 -12.23 -1.28 -9.26
CA LEU A 321 -11.67 -2.42 -8.52
C LEU A 321 -12.59 -3.62 -8.67
N LEU A 322 -12.03 -4.77 -9.01
CA LEU A 322 -12.68 -6.07 -8.91
C LEU A 322 -12.30 -6.70 -7.56
N TRP A 323 -13.28 -6.83 -6.66
CA TRP A 323 -13.07 -7.39 -5.32
C TRP A 323 -13.63 -8.82 -5.23
N TYR A 324 -12.75 -9.75 -4.86
CA TYR A 324 -13.04 -11.16 -4.59
C TYR A 324 -12.55 -11.56 -3.20
N ALA A 325 -13.26 -12.50 -2.58
CA ALA A 325 -12.78 -13.24 -1.42
C ALA A 325 -12.04 -14.51 -1.87
N LYS A 326 -11.24 -15.14 -0.98
CA LYS A 326 -10.85 -16.55 -1.18
C LYS A 326 -12.04 -17.48 -0.92
N LYS A 327 -12.85 -17.19 0.12
CA LYS A 327 -14.16 -17.80 0.39
C LYS A 327 -15.13 -16.74 0.93
N GLN A 328 -16.21 -16.45 0.20
CA GLN A 328 -17.18 -15.41 0.57
C GLN A 328 -17.81 -15.66 1.95
N GLU A 329 -18.14 -16.92 2.26
CA GLU A 329 -18.68 -17.37 3.54
C GLU A 329 -17.80 -17.04 4.76
N LYS A 330 -16.50 -16.80 4.55
CA LYS A 330 -15.49 -16.53 5.58
C LYS A 330 -14.90 -15.12 5.47
N LEU A 331 -15.43 -14.29 4.58
CA LEU A 331 -14.88 -12.97 4.24
C LEU A 331 -14.72 -12.10 5.49
N LYS A 332 -13.49 -11.66 5.79
CA LYS A 332 -13.27 -10.58 6.76
C LYS A 332 -13.75 -9.27 6.12
N TYR A 333 -14.86 -8.72 6.63
CA TYR A 333 -15.39 -7.44 6.19
C TYR A 333 -15.67 -6.49 7.36
N ARG A 334 -15.36 -5.21 7.14
CA ARG A 334 -15.72 -4.07 7.98
C ARG A 334 -16.46 -3.05 7.15
N GLN A 335 -17.69 -2.73 7.54
CA GLN A 335 -18.40 -1.58 6.99
C GLN A 335 -17.64 -0.31 7.39
N LEU A 336 -17.18 0.45 6.39
CA LEU A 336 -16.70 1.81 6.59
C LEU A 336 -17.86 2.79 6.50
N PHE A 337 -17.71 3.95 7.13
CA PHE A 337 -18.73 4.99 7.17
C PHE A 337 -18.17 6.30 6.61
N ILE A 338 -19.07 7.21 6.22
CA ILE A 338 -18.74 8.59 5.82
C ILE A 338 -19.67 9.56 6.53
N ASP A 339 -19.18 10.77 6.81
CA ASP A 339 -19.95 11.83 7.45
C ASP A 339 -21.22 12.15 6.63
N ARG A 340 -22.37 12.19 7.29
CA ARG A 340 -23.67 12.35 6.64
C ARG A 340 -24.15 13.79 6.73
N SER A 341 -23.97 14.54 5.65
CA SER A 341 -24.66 15.83 5.51
C SER A 341 -26.16 15.62 5.28
N THR A 342 -26.98 16.44 5.94
CA THR A 342 -28.40 16.64 5.60
C THR A 342 -28.66 18.03 5.01
N GLU A 343 -27.62 18.85 4.84
CA GLU A 343 -27.71 20.16 4.21
C GLU A 343 -28.25 20.02 2.77
N GLY A 344 -29.22 20.84 2.41
CA GLY A 344 -29.98 20.74 1.17
C GLY A 344 -31.15 19.75 1.17
N ASP A 345 -31.28 18.82 2.13
CA ASP A 345 -32.43 17.88 2.17
C ASP A 345 -33.72 18.60 2.65
N PRO A 346 -34.76 18.79 1.80
CA PRO A 346 -36.00 19.45 2.16
C PRO A 346 -36.87 18.66 3.17
N LEU A 347 -36.48 17.42 3.51
CA LEU A 347 -37.11 16.62 4.55
C LEU A 347 -36.56 16.99 5.95
N TYR A 348 -35.29 17.36 6.05
CA TYR A 348 -34.66 17.93 7.26
C TYR A 348 -34.94 19.43 7.33
N LYS A 349 -36.21 19.77 7.57
CA LYS A 349 -36.75 21.14 7.52
C LYS A 349 -37.07 21.77 8.88
N PHE A 350 -36.65 21.16 9.99
CA PHE A 350 -36.86 21.70 11.34
C PHE A 350 -35.56 21.71 12.13
N TYR A 351 -35.48 22.57 13.17
CA TYR A 351 -34.39 22.54 14.13
C TYR A 351 -34.90 22.75 15.56
N GLU A 352 -34.21 22.12 16.51
CA GLU A 352 -34.40 22.31 17.94
C GLU A 352 -33.25 23.15 18.50
N LEU A 353 -33.56 24.10 19.38
CA LEU A 353 -32.61 24.97 20.05
C LEU A 353 -32.18 24.39 21.40
N SER A 354 -31.14 24.97 22.00
CA SER A 354 -30.62 24.54 23.32
C SER A 354 -31.60 24.75 24.49
N ASP A 355 -32.72 25.44 24.27
CA ASP A 355 -33.87 25.55 25.17
C ASP A 355 -34.98 24.50 24.93
N VAL A 356 -34.74 23.55 24.03
CA VAL A 356 -35.70 22.52 23.58
C VAL A 356 -36.89 23.12 22.78
N SER A 357 -36.81 24.38 22.36
CA SER A 357 -37.79 24.99 21.46
C SER A 357 -37.54 24.59 20.00
N ARG A 358 -38.61 24.38 19.24
CA ARG A 358 -38.57 23.92 17.85
C ARG A 358 -39.02 24.98 16.87
N ARG A 359 -38.32 25.10 15.76
CA ARG A 359 -38.58 26.10 14.70
C ARG A 359 -38.42 25.43 13.33
N GLN A 360 -39.18 25.89 12.33
CA GLN A 360 -39.00 25.44 10.95
C GLN A 360 -37.85 26.20 10.29
N LEU A 361 -37.11 25.52 9.41
CA LEU A 361 -36.08 26.11 8.57
C LEU A 361 -36.69 26.88 7.40
N SER A 362 -36.11 28.04 7.08
CA SER A 362 -36.33 28.73 5.80
C SER A 362 -35.54 28.06 4.67
N SER A 363 -35.92 28.27 3.41
CA SER A 363 -35.24 27.65 2.25
C SER A 363 -33.73 27.93 2.22
N ASN A 364 -33.31 29.14 2.59
CA ASN A 364 -31.90 29.51 2.68
C ASN A 364 -31.16 28.76 3.79
N GLN A 365 -31.83 28.48 4.91
CA GLN A 365 -31.28 27.70 6.02
C GLN A 365 -31.29 26.19 5.77
N ILE A 366 -32.21 25.68 4.94
CA ILE A 366 -32.13 24.29 4.44
C ILE A 366 -30.90 24.15 3.53
N ALA A 367 -30.65 25.13 2.66
CA ALA A 367 -29.52 25.14 1.73
C ALA A 367 -28.16 25.52 2.35
N ASN A 368 -28.12 26.03 3.59
CA ASN A 368 -26.89 26.43 4.27
C ASN A 368 -27.09 26.46 5.80
N TYR A 369 -26.50 25.49 6.49
CA TYR A 369 -26.59 25.31 7.94
C TYR A 369 -25.70 26.29 8.73
N ALA A 370 -24.78 27.02 8.09
CA ALA A 370 -24.06 28.12 8.75
C ALA A 370 -24.96 29.35 9.02
N LEU A 371 -26.21 29.36 8.52
CA LEU A 371 -27.24 30.34 8.85
C LEU A 371 -28.10 29.94 10.08
N LEU A 372 -27.66 28.93 10.85
CA LEU A 372 -28.36 28.45 12.05
C LEU A 372 -27.77 29.05 13.34
N PRO A 373 -28.59 29.23 14.40
CA PRO A 373 -28.09 29.55 15.73
C PRO A 373 -27.13 28.46 16.25
N ALA A 374 -26.11 28.87 17.00
CA ALA A 374 -25.11 27.94 17.54
C ALA A 374 -25.76 26.86 18.42
N ASN A 375 -25.38 25.60 18.18
CA ASN A 375 -25.94 24.38 18.81
C ASN A 375 -27.41 24.07 18.45
N ALA A 376 -27.93 24.58 17.33
CA ALA A 376 -29.19 24.11 16.77
C ALA A 376 -29.08 22.67 16.25
N ARG A 377 -29.94 21.77 16.73
CA ARG A 377 -30.02 20.36 16.27
C ARG A 377 -31.05 20.24 15.16
N VAL A 378 -30.62 20.02 13.93
CA VAL A 378 -31.52 19.84 12.78
C VAL A 378 -32.22 18.48 12.85
N PHE A 379 -33.51 18.43 12.50
CA PHE A 379 -34.30 17.20 12.49
C PHE A 379 -35.33 17.15 11.35
N ARG A 380 -35.82 15.94 11.12
CA ARG A 380 -36.98 15.65 10.26
C ARG A 380 -38.06 14.93 11.04
N LEU A 381 -39.30 15.07 10.56
CA LEU A 381 -40.39 14.21 10.99
C LEU A 381 -40.38 12.91 10.16
N LYS A 382 -40.61 11.79 10.83
CA LYS A 382 -40.73 10.45 10.24
C LYS A 382 -42.05 9.84 10.70
N SER A 383 -42.76 9.16 9.80
CA SER A 383 -44.02 8.51 10.16
C SER A 383 -43.80 7.43 11.22
N LEU A 384 -44.71 7.37 12.19
CA LEU A 384 -44.79 6.30 13.19
C LEU A 384 -45.53 5.05 12.67
N MET A 385 -45.94 5.01 11.40
CA MET A 385 -46.59 3.84 10.80
C MET A 385 -45.53 2.87 10.22
N PRO A 386 -45.49 1.59 10.65
CA PRO A 386 -44.62 0.57 10.07
C PRO A 386 -45.14 0.10 8.71
N SER A 387 -44.26 -0.48 7.89
CA SER A 387 -44.58 -0.99 6.55
C SER A 387 -45.50 -2.21 6.59
N GLY A 388 -45.25 -3.15 7.50
CA GLY A 388 -46.15 -4.26 7.85
C GLY A 388 -47.01 -3.96 9.08
N PRO A 389 -48.10 -4.71 9.31
CA PRO A 389 -49.01 -4.48 10.44
C PRO A 389 -48.41 -4.90 11.78
N ASN A 390 -48.25 -3.96 12.71
CA ASN A 390 -47.89 -4.21 14.11
C ASN A 390 -49.14 -4.30 14.99
N ARG A 391 -49.50 -5.52 15.43
CA ARG A 391 -50.65 -5.73 16.34
C ARG A 391 -50.45 -5.08 17.72
N ALA A 392 -49.22 -5.01 18.24
CA ALA A 392 -48.93 -4.35 19.51
C ALA A 392 -49.06 -2.81 19.42
N GLY A 393 -49.03 -2.25 18.20
CA GLY A 393 -49.22 -0.83 17.92
C GLY A 393 -50.69 -0.39 17.76
N MET A 394 -51.67 -1.27 18.00
CA MET A 394 -53.10 -1.01 17.72
C MET A 394 -53.84 -0.42 18.93
N PHE A 395 -53.42 0.75 19.42
CA PHE A 395 -54.02 1.44 20.56
C PHE A 395 -54.15 2.96 20.35
N PRO A 396 -55.17 3.63 20.94
CA PRO A 396 -55.28 5.08 20.94
C PRO A 396 -54.32 5.70 21.96
N PHE A 397 -53.45 6.61 21.54
CA PHE A 397 -52.45 7.25 22.39
C PHE A 397 -52.86 8.69 22.74
N SER A 398 -52.45 9.20 23.91
CA SER A 398 -52.72 10.59 24.33
C SER A 398 -51.42 11.36 24.47
N PHE A 399 -51.26 12.46 23.73
CA PHE A 399 -50.06 13.30 23.72
C PHE A 399 -50.43 14.78 23.77
N GLN A 400 -49.79 15.54 24.68
CA GLN A 400 -50.02 16.97 24.90
C GLN A 400 -51.51 17.38 24.99
N GLY A 401 -52.36 16.54 25.62
CA GLY A 401 -53.80 16.80 25.75
C GLY A 401 -54.66 16.53 24.52
N ARG A 402 -54.09 15.97 23.44
CA ARG A 402 -54.83 15.43 22.28
C ARG A 402 -54.85 13.91 22.34
N ARG A 403 -55.94 13.28 21.90
CA ARG A 403 -56.03 11.81 21.73
C ARG A 403 -55.94 11.48 20.25
N VAL A 404 -55.07 10.53 19.90
CA VAL A 404 -54.76 10.14 18.51
C VAL A 404 -54.99 8.64 18.37
N ASN A 405 -55.75 8.22 17.36
CA ASN A 405 -55.90 6.80 17.06
C ASN A 405 -54.64 6.27 16.35
N SER A 406 -54.28 5.01 16.60
CA SER A 406 -53.20 4.34 15.86
C SER A 406 -53.46 4.36 14.34
N PRO A 407 -52.44 4.57 13.49
CA PRO A 407 -52.59 4.51 12.05
C PRO A 407 -52.90 3.07 11.59
N LYS A 408 -53.22 2.89 10.29
CA LYS A 408 -53.73 1.62 9.72
C LYS A 408 -52.92 0.37 10.10
N ASN A 409 -51.59 0.47 10.16
CA ASN A 409 -50.69 -0.63 10.48
C ASN A 409 -50.27 -0.67 11.97
N GLY A 410 -50.91 0.12 12.84
CA GLY A 410 -50.47 0.34 14.22
C GLY A 410 -49.29 1.32 14.31
N TRP A 411 -48.94 1.73 15.54
CA TRP A 411 -47.68 2.43 15.82
C TRP A 411 -46.47 1.51 15.57
N ALA A 412 -45.30 2.10 15.30
CA ALA A 412 -44.05 1.37 15.06
C ALA A 412 -43.46 0.69 16.31
N THR A 413 -44.09 0.86 17.47
CA THR A 413 -43.74 0.26 18.76
C THR A 413 -45.02 0.05 19.60
N ASP A 414 -44.90 -0.46 20.81
CA ASP A 414 -46.00 -0.67 21.75
C ASP A 414 -46.30 0.58 22.61
N GLU A 415 -47.20 0.45 23.60
CA GLU A 415 -47.62 1.58 24.45
C GLU A 415 -46.51 2.05 25.40
N THR A 416 -45.64 1.15 25.87
CA THR A 416 -44.45 1.49 26.66
C THR A 416 -43.43 2.24 25.82
N GLY A 417 -43.17 1.78 24.59
CA GLY A 417 -42.30 2.45 23.63
C GLY A 417 -42.83 3.83 23.22
N MET A 418 -44.12 3.96 22.93
CA MET A 418 -44.77 5.26 22.65
C MET A 418 -44.69 6.20 23.85
N THR A 419 -44.81 5.68 25.07
CA THR A 419 -44.63 6.46 26.31
C THR A 419 -43.19 6.98 26.40
N ARG A 420 -42.18 6.12 26.27
CA ARG A 420 -40.76 6.53 26.31
C ARG A 420 -40.39 7.54 25.23
N LEU A 421 -40.94 7.39 24.02
CA LEU A 421 -40.80 8.38 22.95
C LEU A 421 -41.40 9.74 23.34
N ALA A 422 -42.50 9.77 24.10
CA ALA A 422 -43.05 11.01 24.66
C ALA A 422 -42.15 11.60 25.76
N LEU A 423 -41.69 10.78 26.72
CA LEU A 423 -40.83 11.21 27.84
C LEU A 423 -39.48 11.77 27.37
N ALA A 424 -38.90 11.18 26.33
CA ALA A 424 -37.66 11.62 25.70
C ALA A 424 -37.84 12.79 24.69
N ASN A 425 -39.03 13.39 24.62
CA ASN A 425 -39.38 14.47 23.70
C ASN A 425 -39.23 14.09 22.20
N ARG A 426 -39.31 12.82 21.83
CA ARG A 426 -39.11 12.33 20.44
C ARG A 426 -40.40 12.20 19.61
N LEU A 427 -41.48 12.83 20.05
CA LEU A 427 -42.75 12.92 19.33
C LEU A 427 -43.08 14.36 18.94
N GLU A 428 -43.76 14.55 17.81
CA GLU A 428 -44.18 15.86 17.31
C GLU A 428 -45.43 15.76 16.41
N PHE A 429 -46.27 16.80 16.39
CA PHE A 429 -47.44 16.86 15.51
C PHE A 429 -47.11 17.49 14.14
N SER A 430 -47.67 16.91 13.08
CA SER A 430 -47.71 17.51 11.74
C SER A 430 -49.15 17.50 11.23
N GLY A 431 -49.83 18.63 11.39
CA GLY A 431 -51.30 18.68 11.31
C GLY A 431 -51.92 17.85 12.45
N GLU A 432 -52.77 16.90 12.09
CA GLU A 432 -53.37 15.95 13.03
C GLU A 432 -52.50 14.71 13.27
N THR A 433 -51.49 14.47 12.43
CA THR A 433 -50.65 13.27 12.46
C THR A 433 -49.53 13.38 13.49
N LEU A 434 -49.44 12.41 14.41
CA LEU A 434 -48.30 12.26 15.31
C LEU A 434 -47.12 11.58 14.58
N ASN A 435 -45.91 12.11 14.74
CA ASN A 435 -44.70 11.68 14.06
C ASN A 435 -43.51 11.50 15.02
N TYR A 436 -42.52 10.71 14.61
CA TYR A 436 -41.23 10.57 15.28
C TYR A 436 -40.30 11.73 14.88
N VAL A 437 -39.57 12.25 15.86
CA VAL A 437 -38.50 13.23 15.69
C VAL A 437 -37.17 12.49 15.48
N LEU A 438 -36.67 12.52 14.25
CA LEU A 438 -35.36 12.00 13.87
C LEU A 438 -34.41 13.17 13.65
N PHE A 439 -33.45 13.37 14.57
CA PHE A 439 -32.39 14.35 14.37
C PHE A 439 -31.43 13.92 13.27
N ALA A 440 -30.62 14.87 12.77
CA ALA A 440 -29.48 14.56 11.92
C ALA A 440 -28.34 13.91 12.72
N ASP A 441 -28.16 14.32 13.98
CA ASP A 441 -27.14 13.81 14.90
C ASP A 441 -27.51 12.48 15.60
N ASP A 442 -28.76 12.01 15.48
CA ASP A 442 -29.18 10.67 15.93
C ASP A 442 -28.41 9.56 15.21
N TYR A 443 -27.99 9.78 13.96
CA TYR A 443 -27.08 8.92 13.23
C TYR A 443 -26.27 9.77 12.24
N PRO A 444 -25.09 10.29 12.67
CA PRO A 444 -24.36 11.36 11.99
C PRO A 444 -23.50 10.88 10.80
N VAL A 445 -23.48 9.57 10.55
CA VAL A 445 -22.75 8.95 9.44
C VAL A 445 -23.71 8.14 8.56
N THR A 446 -23.22 7.72 7.40
CA THR A 446 -23.88 6.71 6.55
C THR A 446 -22.87 5.65 6.15
N ALA A 447 -23.33 4.42 5.93
CA ALA A 447 -22.50 3.36 5.38
C ALA A 447 -21.91 3.79 4.02
N LEU A 448 -20.62 3.55 3.83
CA LEU A 448 -19.94 3.73 2.56
C LEU A 448 -20.47 2.69 1.56
N THR A 449 -21.04 3.16 0.45
CA THR A 449 -21.47 2.35 -0.69
C THR A 449 -20.63 2.63 -1.93
N VAL A 450 -20.78 1.80 -2.96
CA VAL A 450 -20.30 2.13 -4.32
C VAL A 450 -21.27 3.10 -5.01
N PRO A 451 -20.82 3.92 -5.99
CA PRO A 451 -19.43 4.16 -6.39
C PRO A 451 -18.70 5.16 -5.48
N TRP A 452 -17.38 5.08 -5.43
CA TRP A 452 -16.51 5.97 -4.63
C TRP A 452 -16.21 7.27 -5.38
N GLN A 453 -17.15 8.22 -5.32
CA GLN A 453 -17.07 9.51 -6.01
C GLN A 453 -16.21 10.58 -5.32
N ASP A 454 -15.73 10.28 -4.11
CA ASP A 454 -14.92 11.15 -3.24
C ASP A 454 -13.43 10.73 -3.20
N THR A 455 -13.00 9.91 -4.15
CA THR A 455 -11.58 9.61 -4.44
C THR A 455 -11.06 10.45 -5.61
N THR A 456 -9.74 10.49 -5.76
CA THR A 456 -9.05 11.01 -6.95
C THR A 456 -7.81 10.15 -7.20
N GLY A 457 -7.18 10.28 -8.38
CA GLY A 457 -5.78 9.89 -8.52
C GLY A 457 -4.87 10.67 -7.55
N ALA A 458 -3.64 10.19 -7.34
CA ALA A 458 -2.70 10.84 -6.44
C ALA A 458 -2.35 12.28 -6.92
N ALA A 459 -2.38 13.24 -5.99
CA ALA A 459 -2.21 14.67 -6.29
C ALA A 459 -0.73 15.04 -6.53
N GLU A 460 0.15 14.70 -5.58
CA GLU A 460 1.61 14.83 -5.72
C GLU A 460 2.20 13.49 -6.15
N ARG A 461 2.21 13.22 -7.47
CA ARG A 461 2.76 11.96 -8.01
C ARG A 461 4.29 11.95 -7.96
N ILE A 462 4.85 10.99 -7.24
CA ILE A 462 6.29 10.69 -7.19
C ILE A 462 6.73 9.65 -8.24
N PHE A 463 5.78 8.99 -8.90
CA PHE A 463 5.99 8.04 -10.00
C PHE A 463 4.96 8.31 -11.11
N ALA A 464 5.26 7.96 -12.37
CA ALA A 464 4.44 8.32 -13.53
C ALA A 464 2.95 7.89 -13.37
N VAL A 465 2.73 6.64 -12.99
CA VAL A 465 1.41 6.10 -12.63
C VAL A 465 1.36 5.90 -11.12
N GLN A 466 0.37 6.49 -10.44
CA GLN A 466 0.23 6.37 -9.00
C GLN A 466 -1.24 6.47 -8.56
N THR A 467 -1.70 5.37 -7.97
CA THR A 467 -3.02 5.25 -7.34
C THR A 467 -3.11 6.07 -6.05
N GLY A 468 -4.29 6.65 -5.78
CA GLY A 468 -4.53 7.50 -4.62
C GLY A 468 -4.64 6.68 -3.33
N GLU A 469 -3.95 7.10 -2.26
CA GLU A 469 -3.86 6.39 -0.98
C GLU A 469 -5.22 5.99 -0.41
N LYS A 470 -6.21 6.89 -0.49
CA LYS A 470 -7.61 6.69 -0.06
C LYS A 470 -8.33 5.48 -0.72
N VAL A 471 -7.92 5.08 -1.93
CA VAL A 471 -8.48 3.92 -2.64
C VAL A 471 -8.01 2.63 -1.97
N ILE A 472 -6.70 2.50 -1.75
CA ILE A 472 -6.07 1.34 -1.12
C ILE A 472 -6.42 1.29 0.38
N GLU A 473 -6.47 2.44 1.05
CA GLU A 473 -6.90 2.59 2.46
C GLU A 473 -8.28 2.00 2.70
N ARG A 474 -9.26 2.27 1.83
CA ARG A 474 -10.60 1.67 1.93
C ARG A 474 -10.55 0.16 1.80
N CYS A 475 -9.84 -0.36 0.80
CA CYS A 475 -9.67 -1.81 0.59
C CYS A 475 -9.06 -2.48 1.83
N LEU A 476 -8.03 -1.85 2.40
CA LEU A 476 -7.28 -2.31 3.56
C LEU A 476 -8.11 -2.25 4.84
N LEU A 477 -8.76 -1.14 5.15
CA LEU A 477 -9.59 -0.99 6.34
C LEU A 477 -10.86 -1.86 6.29
N MET A 478 -11.43 -2.10 5.09
CA MET A 478 -12.54 -3.03 4.91
C MET A 478 -12.15 -4.50 5.16
N THR A 479 -10.90 -4.92 4.88
CA THR A 479 -10.56 -6.36 4.78
C THR A 479 -9.41 -6.84 5.66
N THR A 480 -8.80 -5.98 6.48
CA THR A 480 -7.64 -6.32 7.35
C THR A 480 -7.79 -5.76 8.77
N ASP A 481 -7.07 -6.36 9.71
CA ASP A 481 -6.76 -5.85 11.05
C ASP A 481 -5.34 -5.26 11.12
N PRO A 482 -5.06 -4.36 12.07
CA PRO A 482 -3.68 -4.12 12.52
C PRO A 482 -2.93 -5.44 12.78
N GLY A 483 -1.71 -5.57 12.26
CA GLY A 483 -0.93 -6.81 12.31
C GLY A 483 -1.26 -7.90 11.27
N ASP A 484 -2.31 -7.77 10.47
CA ASP A 484 -2.51 -8.62 9.28
C ASP A 484 -1.43 -8.37 8.22
N LEU A 485 -1.30 -9.32 7.28
CA LEU A 485 -0.36 -9.24 6.17
C LEU A 485 -1.05 -8.81 4.87
N VAL A 486 -0.51 -7.76 4.25
CA VAL A 486 -0.87 -7.26 2.92
C VAL A 486 0.25 -7.59 1.92
N PHE A 487 -0.11 -7.92 0.68
CA PHE A 487 0.84 -8.12 -0.41
C PHE A 487 0.46 -7.32 -1.67
N ASP A 488 1.46 -6.78 -2.36
CA ASP A 488 1.33 -6.08 -3.65
C ASP A 488 2.37 -6.61 -4.65
N PRO A 489 1.94 -7.33 -5.71
CA PRO A 489 2.82 -7.86 -6.77
C PRO A 489 3.14 -6.82 -7.87
N THR A 490 2.79 -5.56 -7.65
CA THR A 490 2.73 -4.45 -8.62
C THR A 490 3.14 -3.12 -7.97
N CYS A 491 4.15 -3.16 -7.10
CA CYS A 491 4.52 -2.13 -6.13
C CYS A 491 4.47 -0.68 -6.65
N GLY A 492 5.08 -0.40 -7.81
CA GLY A 492 5.26 0.96 -8.31
C GLY A 492 5.90 1.87 -7.25
N SER A 493 5.27 3.02 -6.99
CA SER A 493 5.67 3.97 -5.93
C SER A 493 5.53 3.47 -4.48
N GLY A 494 5.19 2.20 -4.25
CA GLY A 494 5.05 1.60 -2.92
C GLY A 494 3.82 2.10 -2.14
N THR A 495 2.75 2.53 -2.82
CA THR A 495 1.56 3.10 -2.15
C THR A 495 0.88 2.09 -1.21
N THR A 496 0.78 0.82 -1.61
CA THR A 496 0.18 -0.22 -0.74
C THR A 496 1.02 -0.48 0.51
N ALA A 497 2.36 -0.50 0.39
CA ALA A 497 3.26 -0.59 1.52
C ALA A 497 3.15 0.63 2.46
N TYR A 498 3.12 1.85 1.90
CA TYR A 498 2.95 3.09 2.66
C TYR A 498 1.63 3.13 3.43
N VAL A 499 0.51 2.75 2.80
CA VAL A 499 -0.82 2.70 3.43
C VAL A 499 -0.89 1.57 4.47
N ALA A 500 -0.29 0.40 4.20
CA ALA A 500 -0.18 -0.66 5.20
C ALA A 500 0.61 -0.21 6.44
N GLU A 501 1.74 0.45 6.24
CA GLU A 501 2.56 1.02 7.32
C GLU A 501 1.81 2.12 8.09
N GLN A 502 1.09 3.03 7.40
CA GLN A 502 0.21 4.03 8.02
C GLN A 502 -0.81 3.36 8.95
N TRP A 503 -1.39 2.25 8.54
CA TRP A 503 -2.44 1.56 9.28
C TRP A 503 -1.95 0.40 10.16
N GLY A 504 -0.63 0.26 10.36
CA GLY A 504 -0.05 -0.76 11.26
C GLY A 504 -0.26 -2.20 10.79
N ARG A 505 -0.33 -2.42 9.48
CA ARG A 505 -0.34 -3.74 8.84
C ARG A 505 1.08 -4.13 8.43
N ARG A 506 1.37 -5.43 8.41
CA ARG A 506 2.59 -5.98 7.82
C ARG A 506 2.46 -5.96 6.30
N TRP A 507 3.55 -5.69 5.59
CA TRP A 507 3.54 -5.64 4.14
C TRP A 507 4.72 -6.38 3.49
N ILE A 508 4.42 -6.99 2.34
CA ILE A 508 5.37 -7.42 1.33
C ILE A 508 4.98 -6.70 0.04
N THR A 509 5.93 -6.16 -0.71
CA THR A 509 5.67 -5.51 -2.00
C THR A 509 6.79 -5.85 -2.97
N CYS A 510 6.49 -6.11 -4.24
CA CYS A 510 7.50 -6.40 -5.25
C CYS A 510 7.27 -5.69 -6.58
N ASP A 511 8.37 -5.42 -7.28
CA ASP A 511 8.38 -4.89 -8.64
C ASP A 511 9.53 -5.51 -9.44
N THR A 512 9.37 -5.55 -10.76
CA THR A 512 10.51 -5.79 -11.66
C THR A 512 11.42 -4.56 -11.72
N SER A 513 10.84 -3.35 -11.55
CA SER A 513 11.51 -2.08 -11.79
C SER A 513 12.42 -1.63 -10.66
N ARG A 514 13.74 -1.56 -10.89
CA ARG A 514 14.69 -1.00 -9.93
C ARG A 514 14.43 0.48 -9.62
N VAL A 515 13.91 1.23 -10.59
CA VAL A 515 13.48 2.63 -10.40
C VAL A 515 12.29 2.70 -9.44
N ALA A 516 11.27 1.87 -9.63
CA ALA A 516 10.12 1.81 -8.73
C ALA A 516 10.52 1.38 -7.30
N ILE A 517 11.34 0.32 -7.19
CA ILE A 517 11.92 -0.13 -5.91
C ILE A 517 12.70 0.99 -5.23
N THR A 518 13.52 1.77 -5.96
CA THR A 518 14.29 2.89 -5.39
C THR A 518 13.39 4.02 -4.89
N ILE A 519 12.34 4.37 -5.65
CA ILE A 519 11.35 5.39 -5.25
C ILE A 519 10.55 4.93 -4.02
N ALA A 520 10.11 3.66 -4.00
CA ALA A 520 9.41 3.07 -2.86
C ALA A 520 10.30 3.02 -1.61
N ARG A 521 11.57 2.60 -1.75
CA ARG A 521 12.60 2.62 -0.70
C ARG A 521 12.72 4.03 -0.10
N GLN A 522 12.94 5.05 -0.92
CA GLN A 522 13.07 6.45 -0.47
C GLN A 522 11.78 6.98 0.21
N ARG A 523 10.60 6.70 -0.35
CA ARG A 523 9.30 7.09 0.23
C ARG A 523 9.12 6.50 1.63
N LEU A 524 9.37 5.19 1.77
CA LEU A 524 9.19 4.47 3.02
C LEU A 524 10.20 4.91 4.09
N MET A 525 11.46 5.15 3.73
CA MET A 525 12.47 5.63 4.68
C MET A 525 12.21 7.03 5.22
N THR A 526 11.55 7.89 4.44
CA THR A 526 11.34 9.31 4.78
C THR A 526 9.89 9.63 5.19
N ALA A 527 9.07 8.59 5.37
CA ALA A 527 7.69 8.70 5.85
C ALA A 527 7.60 9.00 7.36
N ILE A 528 6.57 9.77 7.73
CA ILE A 528 6.12 10.00 9.11
C ILE A 528 4.64 9.69 9.16
N PHE A 529 4.22 9.00 10.20
CA PHE A 529 2.83 8.65 10.45
C PHE A 529 2.39 9.13 11.84
N ASP A 530 1.07 9.25 12.02
CA ASP A 530 0.52 9.30 13.37
C ASP A 530 0.78 7.98 14.12
N TYR A 531 0.93 8.09 15.43
CA TYR A 531 0.90 6.95 16.33
C TYR A 531 -0.52 6.81 16.88
N TYR A 532 -1.21 5.74 16.50
CA TYR A 532 -2.54 5.43 17.03
C TYR A 532 -2.45 4.71 18.39
N GLU A 533 -3.36 5.04 19.31
CA GLU A 533 -3.50 4.34 20.58
C GLU A 533 -3.89 2.88 20.33
N LEU A 534 -3.06 1.95 20.82
CA LEU A 534 -3.33 0.52 20.76
C LEU A 534 -4.49 0.15 21.68
N ALA A 535 -5.28 -0.86 21.31
CA ALA A 535 -6.36 -1.38 22.14
C ALA A 535 -5.78 -2.01 23.44
N HIS A 536 -4.81 -2.91 23.27
CA HIS A 536 -4.05 -3.55 24.35
C HIS A 536 -2.55 -3.29 24.14
N PRO A 537 -1.97 -2.23 24.74
CA PRO A 537 -0.57 -1.85 24.54
C PRO A 537 0.44 -2.97 24.84
N GLU A 538 0.12 -3.84 25.80
CA GLU A 538 0.87 -5.03 26.21
C GLU A 538 0.90 -6.14 25.16
N GLU A 539 -0.14 -6.27 24.33
CA GLU A 539 -0.22 -7.22 23.20
C GLU A 539 0.36 -6.62 21.90
N GLY A 540 0.68 -5.32 21.90
CA GLY A 540 1.21 -4.61 20.75
C GLY A 540 0.17 -4.35 19.66
N VAL A 541 0.66 -4.05 18.45
CA VAL A 541 -0.17 -3.57 17.33
C VAL A 541 -1.20 -4.60 16.84
N GLY A 542 -0.97 -5.90 17.07
CA GLY A 542 -1.90 -6.98 16.71
C GLY A 542 -3.23 -6.97 17.50
N SER A 543 -3.30 -6.24 18.61
CA SER A 543 -4.55 -6.07 19.39
C SER A 543 -5.56 -5.12 18.75
N GLY A 544 -5.15 -4.36 17.71
CA GLY A 544 -5.95 -3.30 17.13
C GLY A 544 -5.69 -1.92 17.74
N PHE A 545 -6.53 -0.96 17.35
CA PHE A 545 -6.48 0.41 17.88
C PHE A 545 -7.73 0.74 18.70
N LYS A 546 -7.64 1.79 19.52
CA LYS A 546 -8.83 2.46 20.06
C LYS A 546 -9.44 3.34 18.98
N TYR A 547 -10.64 3.00 18.55
CA TYR A 547 -11.39 3.76 17.54
C TYR A 547 -12.38 4.73 18.19
N LYS A 548 -12.76 5.78 17.46
CA LYS A 548 -13.98 6.52 17.77
C LYS A 548 -15.19 5.61 17.48
N THR A 549 -16.24 5.74 18.29
CA THR A 549 -17.57 5.21 17.97
C THR A 549 -18.56 6.35 17.77
N VAL A 550 -19.64 6.06 17.04
CA VAL A 550 -20.81 6.93 16.95
C VAL A 550 -22.09 6.15 17.28
N PRO A 551 -23.05 6.74 18.01
CA PRO A 551 -24.31 6.08 18.31
C PRO A 551 -25.19 6.01 17.06
N HIS A 552 -25.81 4.85 16.85
CA HIS A 552 -26.86 4.64 15.85
C HIS A 552 -28.22 4.71 16.57
N VAL A 553 -28.68 5.94 16.87
CA VAL A 553 -29.95 6.14 17.57
C VAL A 553 -31.11 5.82 16.64
N THR A 554 -31.96 4.89 17.06
CA THR A 554 -33.17 4.49 16.34
C THR A 554 -34.40 4.61 17.22
N LEU A 555 -35.58 4.70 16.62
CA LEU A 555 -36.85 4.62 17.36
C LEU A 555 -36.88 3.40 18.29
N ARG A 556 -36.26 2.28 17.89
CA ARG A 556 -36.19 1.04 18.66
C ARG A 556 -35.29 1.15 19.90
N SER A 557 -34.10 1.77 19.79
CA SER A 557 -33.23 1.94 20.95
C SER A 557 -33.82 2.92 21.97
N ILE A 558 -34.58 3.93 21.53
CA ILE A 558 -35.30 4.83 22.44
C ILE A 558 -36.51 4.12 23.09
N ALA A 559 -37.35 3.43 22.31
CA ALA A 559 -38.53 2.73 22.81
C ALA A 559 -38.19 1.63 23.84
N ASN A 560 -37.03 0.98 23.70
CA ASN A 560 -36.63 -0.12 24.57
C ASN A 560 -35.81 0.31 25.81
N ASN A 561 -35.38 1.56 25.92
CA ASN A 561 -34.45 2.01 26.98
C ASN A 561 -35.16 2.27 28.33
N PRO A 562 -34.87 1.51 29.42
CA PRO A 562 -35.45 1.73 30.75
C PRO A 562 -34.77 2.85 31.56
N GLU A 563 -33.62 3.38 31.12
CA GLU A 563 -33.02 4.57 31.75
C GLU A 563 -33.95 5.78 31.60
N ILE A 564 -34.71 5.88 30.49
CA ILE A 564 -35.68 6.97 30.24
C ILE A 564 -36.70 7.08 31.37
N ASP A 565 -37.30 5.95 31.76
CA ASP A 565 -38.30 5.88 32.84
C ASP A 565 -37.68 6.31 34.18
N SER A 566 -36.44 5.86 34.42
CA SER A 566 -35.67 6.12 35.64
C SER A 566 -35.18 7.57 35.74
N ILE A 567 -34.81 8.19 34.62
CA ILE A 567 -34.40 9.60 34.51
C ILE A 567 -35.62 10.49 34.71
N TYR A 568 -36.75 10.16 34.09
CA TYR A 568 -38.00 10.88 34.25
C TYR A 568 -38.45 10.88 35.72
N ALA A 569 -38.60 9.70 36.34
CA ALA A 569 -38.99 9.58 37.74
C ALA A 569 -38.05 10.33 38.72
N ARG A 570 -36.76 10.45 38.39
CA ARG A 570 -35.76 11.15 39.20
C ARG A 570 -35.70 12.66 38.98
N MET A 571 -36.01 13.15 37.78
CA MET A 571 -35.75 14.55 37.38
C MET A 571 -37.02 15.37 37.08
N HIS A 572 -38.09 14.73 36.64
CA HIS A 572 -39.36 15.39 36.34
C HIS A 572 -40.02 16.10 37.55
N PRO A 573 -39.94 15.60 38.81
CA PRO A 573 -40.48 16.33 39.97
C PRO A 573 -39.90 17.75 40.17
N ALA A 574 -38.69 18.03 39.67
CA ALA A 574 -38.13 19.39 39.67
C ALA A 574 -38.81 20.30 38.64
N ILE A 575 -39.24 19.75 37.51
CA ILE A 575 -40.03 20.43 36.46
C ILE A 575 -41.45 20.68 37.00
N GLU A 576 -42.10 19.69 37.62
CA GLU A 576 -43.41 19.86 38.27
C GLU A 576 -43.39 20.94 39.34
N LYS A 577 -42.38 20.93 40.23
CA LYS A 577 -42.24 21.97 41.25
C LYS A 577 -42.08 23.35 40.61
N ALA A 578 -41.20 23.50 39.62
CA ALA A 578 -40.98 24.80 38.97
C ALA A 578 -42.22 25.28 38.18
N LEU A 579 -43.01 24.37 37.61
CA LEU A 579 -44.29 24.66 36.97
C LEU A 579 -45.34 25.09 38.01
N CYS A 580 -45.36 24.47 39.19
CA CYS A 580 -46.22 24.88 40.30
C CYS A 580 -45.82 26.28 40.82
N ASP A 581 -44.53 26.53 41.04
CA ASP A 581 -44.00 27.85 41.44
C ASP A 581 -44.33 28.92 40.39
N LEU A 582 -44.25 28.59 39.09
CA LEU A 582 -44.60 29.49 37.99
C LEU A 582 -46.11 29.79 37.94
N ASN A 583 -46.96 28.78 38.04
CA ASN A 583 -48.41 28.95 38.06
C ASN A 583 -48.89 29.71 39.31
N ALA A 584 -48.23 29.54 40.46
CA ALA A 584 -48.45 30.36 41.64
C ALA A 584 -48.06 31.83 41.41
N ALA A 585 -46.92 32.07 40.74
CA ALA A 585 -46.47 33.41 40.38
C ALA A 585 -47.34 34.09 39.31
N LEU A 586 -48.03 33.33 38.44
CA LEU A 586 -48.96 33.86 37.45
C LEU A 586 -50.39 34.06 37.98
N ARG A 587 -50.79 33.42 39.10
CA ARG A 587 -52.15 33.52 39.65
C ARG A 587 -52.57 34.98 39.90
N GLY A 588 -53.79 35.31 39.45
CA GLY A 588 -54.36 36.65 39.53
C GLY A 588 -53.81 37.66 38.51
N HIS A 589 -53.00 37.24 37.52
CA HIS A 589 -52.50 38.13 36.48
C HIS A 589 -53.59 38.49 35.44
N ASP A 590 -53.70 39.78 35.10
CA ASP A 590 -54.77 40.32 34.27
C ASP A 590 -54.72 39.98 32.77
N VAL A 591 -53.54 39.64 32.23
CA VAL A 591 -53.40 39.30 30.81
C VAL A 591 -53.54 37.78 30.64
N PRO A 592 -54.62 37.27 30.03
CA PRO A 592 -54.78 35.85 29.80
C PRO A 592 -53.84 35.37 28.70
N PHE A 593 -53.14 34.26 28.93
CA PHE A 593 -52.13 33.74 27.99
C PHE A 593 -52.77 32.87 26.91
N GLU A 594 -52.45 33.11 25.64
CA GLU A 594 -52.93 32.32 24.51
C GLU A 594 -51.98 31.14 24.23
N VAL A 595 -52.49 29.92 24.41
CA VAL A 595 -51.70 28.69 24.34
C VAL A 595 -51.39 28.32 22.89
N GLN A 596 -50.12 28.09 22.60
CA GLN A 596 -49.63 27.91 21.21
C GLN A 596 -49.66 26.45 20.71
N VAL A 597 -49.73 25.45 21.61
CA VAL A 597 -49.56 24.03 21.28
C VAL A 597 -50.46 23.11 22.11
N GLY A 598 -50.51 21.81 21.75
CA GLY A 598 -51.26 20.80 22.51
C GLY A 598 -52.78 20.97 22.44
N GLY A 599 -53.47 20.46 23.47
CA GLY A 599 -54.93 20.37 23.54
C GLY A 599 -55.67 21.70 23.71
N ARG A 600 -55.01 22.74 24.22
CA ARG A 600 -55.56 24.11 24.35
C ARG A 600 -55.03 25.09 23.31
N SER A 601 -54.43 24.61 22.22
CA SER A 601 -53.97 25.42 21.09
C SER A 601 -55.03 26.46 20.67
N SER A 602 -54.63 27.73 20.58
CA SER A 602 -55.49 28.90 20.28
C SER A 602 -56.62 29.18 21.29
N GLN A 603 -56.59 28.56 22.47
CA GLN A 603 -57.42 28.93 23.63
C GLN A 603 -56.62 29.81 24.59
N ARG A 604 -57.32 30.51 25.49
CA ARG A 604 -56.71 31.41 26.48
C ARG A 604 -56.86 30.87 27.90
N VAL A 605 -55.78 30.93 28.67
CA VAL A 605 -55.73 30.64 30.11
C VAL A 605 -55.89 31.96 30.87
N ASP A 606 -57.01 32.15 31.57
CA ASP A 606 -57.22 33.29 32.46
C ASP A 606 -56.77 32.93 33.88
N PHE A 607 -55.65 33.52 34.30
CA PHE A 607 -55.03 33.27 35.61
C PHE A 607 -55.86 33.77 36.81
N ARG A 608 -56.97 34.47 36.56
CA ARG A 608 -57.93 34.94 37.58
C ARG A 608 -59.15 34.04 37.71
N ALA A 609 -59.31 33.02 36.86
CA ALA A 609 -60.41 32.06 36.99
C ALA A 609 -60.33 31.34 38.37
N PRO A 610 -61.47 31.05 39.03
CA PRO A 610 -61.47 30.58 40.42
C PRO A 610 -60.66 29.31 40.65
N ASP A 611 -60.00 29.22 41.80
CA ASP A 611 -59.31 27.99 42.19
C ASP A 611 -60.30 26.82 42.30
N GLY A 612 -60.09 25.80 41.46
CA GLY A 612 -61.03 24.68 41.26
C GLY A 612 -61.79 24.73 39.92
N ALA A 613 -61.73 25.83 39.17
CA ALA A 613 -62.26 25.89 37.81
C ALA A 613 -61.47 24.96 36.87
N LYS A 614 -62.18 24.13 36.09
CA LYS A 614 -61.61 23.12 35.20
C LYS A 614 -61.90 23.42 33.74
N ALA A 615 -60.90 23.20 32.89
CA ALA A 615 -61.03 23.11 31.43
C ALA A 615 -60.93 21.63 31.02
N LYS A 616 -61.64 21.24 29.96
CA LYS A 616 -61.61 19.87 29.42
C LYS A 616 -60.81 19.83 28.12
N LEU A 617 -59.80 18.97 28.08
CA LEU A 617 -58.93 18.79 26.93
C LEU A 617 -59.59 17.92 25.84
N PRO A 618 -59.18 18.03 24.57
CA PRO A 618 -59.62 17.12 23.49
C PRO A 618 -59.36 15.63 23.76
N SER A 619 -58.39 15.29 24.61
CA SER A 619 -58.19 13.91 25.08
C SER A 619 -59.27 13.40 26.03
N GLY A 620 -60.13 14.28 26.55
CA GLY A 620 -61.15 14.00 27.56
C GLY A 620 -60.72 14.32 28.99
N ALA A 621 -59.42 14.57 29.24
CA ALA A 621 -58.88 14.88 30.57
C ALA A 621 -59.31 16.27 31.06
N GLU A 622 -59.48 16.40 32.38
CA GLU A 622 -59.77 17.68 33.03
C GLU A 622 -58.48 18.29 33.61
N VAL A 623 -58.28 19.59 33.40
CA VAL A 623 -57.10 20.35 33.86
C VAL A 623 -57.52 21.69 34.45
N PRO A 624 -56.70 22.37 35.27
CA PRO A 624 -57.05 23.68 35.81
C PRO A 624 -57.23 24.72 34.69
N ALA A 625 -58.30 25.52 34.79
CA ALA A 625 -58.57 26.61 33.85
C ALA A 625 -57.64 27.81 34.05
N ASN A 626 -57.05 27.96 35.25
CA ASN A 626 -56.25 29.11 35.68
C ASN A 626 -54.73 28.85 35.74
N ALA A 627 -54.25 27.73 35.18
CA ALA A 627 -52.85 27.33 35.21
C ALA A 627 -52.38 26.74 33.86
N LEU A 628 -51.10 26.88 33.54
CA LEU A 628 -50.42 26.28 32.39
C LEU A 628 -50.03 24.83 32.65
N LEU A 629 -50.08 24.01 31.61
CA LEU A 629 -49.49 22.67 31.57
C LEU A 629 -48.04 22.72 31.06
N GLU A 630 -47.26 21.66 31.30
CA GLU A 630 -45.83 21.61 31.01
C GLU A 630 -45.47 21.95 29.54
N TRP A 631 -46.27 21.45 28.59
CA TRP A 631 -46.07 21.74 27.16
C TRP A 631 -46.59 23.12 26.72
N GLU A 632 -47.32 23.85 27.57
CA GLU A 632 -47.92 25.15 27.24
C GLU A 632 -47.05 26.33 27.68
N VAL A 633 -46.02 26.10 28.50
CA VAL A 633 -45.07 27.16 28.91
C VAL A 633 -44.26 27.62 27.69
N PRO A 634 -44.27 28.92 27.34
CA PRO A 634 -43.56 29.44 26.17
C PRO A 634 -42.04 29.35 26.34
N ALA A 635 -41.30 29.25 25.23
CA ALA A 635 -39.84 29.20 25.23
C ALA A 635 -39.20 30.54 25.67
N GLU A 636 -39.74 31.65 25.16
CA GLU A 636 -39.31 33.01 25.51
C GLU A 636 -40.27 33.61 26.56
N PHE A 637 -39.75 34.37 27.52
CA PHE A 637 -40.56 34.99 28.58
C PHE A 637 -41.46 36.09 28.00
N PRO A 638 -42.80 35.99 28.09
CA PRO A 638 -43.70 37.00 27.53
C PRO A 638 -43.48 38.38 28.17
N LYS A 639 -43.55 39.43 27.35
CA LYS A 639 -43.27 40.82 27.79
C LYS A 639 -44.25 41.33 28.84
N ASP A 640 -45.49 40.84 28.80
CA ASP A 640 -46.58 41.29 29.65
C ASP A 640 -46.65 40.54 30.99
N TRP A 641 -45.87 39.45 31.15
CA TRP A 641 -45.84 38.67 32.39
C TRP A 641 -45.09 39.39 33.51
N PRO A 642 -45.53 39.27 34.78
CA PRO A 642 -44.94 39.99 35.89
C PRO A 642 -43.57 39.43 36.28
N ASP A 643 -42.61 40.29 36.63
CA ASP A 643 -41.22 39.90 36.96
C ASP A 643 -41.11 38.80 38.04
N ARG A 644 -42.07 38.73 38.97
CA ARG A 644 -42.16 37.67 39.99
C ARG A 644 -42.22 36.25 39.39
N ALA A 645 -42.71 36.10 38.15
CA ALA A 645 -42.75 34.84 37.42
C ALA A 645 -41.41 34.50 36.71
N ARG A 646 -40.48 35.46 36.58
CA ARG A 646 -39.25 35.28 35.79
C ARG A 646 -38.29 34.26 36.39
N SER A 647 -38.18 34.20 37.72
CA SER A 647 -37.33 33.22 38.40
C SER A 647 -37.89 31.79 38.28
N PRO A 648 -39.17 31.49 38.61
CA PRO A 648 -39.78 30.19 38.33
C PRO A 648 -39.71 29.77 36.85
N PHE A 649 -39.94 30.70 35.91
CA PHE A 649 -39.82 30.43 34.47
C PHE A 649 -38.41 29.99 34.07
N ASN A 650 -37.39 30.70 34.54
CA ASN A 650 -35.99 30.35 34.28
C ASN A 650 -35.64 28.97 34.91
N ALA A 651 -36.17 28.68 36.10
CA ALA A 651 -35.96 27.41 36.81
C ALA A 651 -36.63 26.22 36.08
N PHE A 652 -37.87 26.39 35.61
CA PHE A 652 -38.61 25.40 34.83
C PHE A 652 -37.82 25.00 33.58
N HIS A 653 -37.40 25.99 32.78
CA HIS A 653 -36.60 25.74 31.57
C HIS A 653 -35.21 25.18 31.88
N ALA A 654 -34.59 25.54 33.00
CA ALA A 654 -33.34 24.95 33.44
C ALA A 654 -33.49 23.47 33.83
N ALA A 655 -34.55 23.10 34.55
CA ALA A 655 -34.87 21.73 34.89
C ALA A 655 -35.18 20.89 33.64
N ARG A 656 -35.99 21.40 32.71
CA ARG A 656 -36.31 20.74 31.44
C ARG A 656 -35.07 20.51 30.58
N ARG A 657 -34.19 21.51 30.43
CA ARG A 657 -32.87 21.37 29.77
C ARG A 657 -31.92 20.41 30.50
N ALA A 658 -32.05 20.24 31.82
CA ALA A 658 -31.24 19.27 32.55
C ALA A 658 -31.73 17.84 32.29
N MET A 659 -33.05 17.60 32.35
CA MET A 659 -33.64 16.30 32.06
C MET A 659 -33.40 15.89 30.59
N GLN A 660 -33.63 16.78 29.62
CA GLN A 660 -33.42 16.46 28.19
C GLN A 660 -31.97 16.07 27.88
N ARG A 661 -30.97 16.73 28.50
CA ARG A 661 -29.55 16.38 28.28
C ARG A 661 -29.19 15.01 28.88
N GLU A 662 -29.76 14.62 30.01
CA GLU A 662 -29.56 13.26 30.55
C GLU A 662 -30.33 12.21 29.73
N MET A 663 -31.53 12.55 29.22
CA MET A 663 -32.28 11.70 28.29
C MET A 663 -31.49 11.42 27.00
N ASP A 664 -31.03 12.47 26.29
CA ASP A 664 -30.25 12.29 25.06
C ASP A 664 -28.90 11.59 25.33
N ALA A 665 -28.26 11.82 26.49
CA ALA A 665 -27.07 11.08 26.89
C ALA A 665 -27.35 9.59 27.13
N ALA A 666 -28.44 9.24 27.83
CA ALA A 666 -28.84 7.85 28.04
C ALA A 666 -29.27 7.15 26.74
N ILE A 667 -29.91 7.89 25.82
CA ILE A 667 -30.23 7.41 24.48
C ILE A 667 -28.95 7.11 23.69
N ALA A 668 -27.95 7.99 23.73
CA ALA A 668 -26.66 7.77 23.08
C ALA A 668 -25.86 6.61 23.70
N ARG A 669 -25.95 6.40 25.03
CA ARG A 669 -25.35 5.24 25.73
C ARG A 669 -26.03 3.91 25.39
N HIS A 670 -27.35 3.90 25.22
CA HIS A 670 -28.15 2.70 24.97
C HIS A 670 -28.27 2.34 23.47
N ALA A 671 -27.90 3.26 22.57
CA ALA A 671 -27.84 2.99 21.14
C ALA A 671 -26.66 2.05 20.80
N GLU A 672 -26.86 1.23 19.76
CA GLU A 672 -25.80 0.45 19.13
C GLU A 672 -24.68 1.42 18.66
N GLN A 673 -23.42 1.01 18.81
CA GLN A 673 -22.25 1.85 18.56
C GLN A 673 -21.55 1.40 17.29
N GLU A 674 -21.53 2.25 16.26
CA GLU A 674 -20.79 1.98 15.02
C GLU A 674 -19.32 2.38 15.21
N THR A 675 -18.40 1.49 14.85
CA THR A 675 -16.96 1.69 15.00
C THR A 675 -16.36 2.33 13.75
N LEU A 676 -15.74 3.51 13.92
CA LEU A 676 -15.08 4.23 12.83
C LEU A 676 -13.64 3.75 12.67
N TYR A 677 -13.45 2.69 11.88
CA TYR A 677 -12.14 2.06 11.64
C TYR A 677 -11.12 2.97 10.93
N ASP A 678 -11.60 4.01 10.24
CA ASP A 678 -10.86 5.11 9.64
C ASP A 678 -10.52 6.24 10.64
N GLN A 679 -11.03 6.18 11.88
CA GLN A 679 -10.83 7.22 12.90
C GLN A 679 -10.34 6.65 14.24
N PRO A 680 -9.12 6.06 14.29
CA PRO A 680 -8.43 5.75 15.53
C PRO A 680 -8.09 7.00 16.34
N LEU A 681 -7.85 6.82 17.64
CA LEU A 681 -7.34 7.87 18.52
C LEU A 681 -5.82 8.04 18.33
N VAL A 682 -5.36 9.29 18.17
CA VAL A 682 -3.95 9.62 17.91
C VAL A 682 -3.23 10.03 19.19
N ASP A 683 -2.19 9.30 19.59
CA ASP A 683 -1.28 9.71 20.68
C ASP A 683 -0.28 10.76 20.18
N ARG A 684 -0.71 12.02 20.24
CA ARG A 684 0.09 13.20 19.86
C ARG A 684 1.37 13.40 20.68
N LYS A 685 1.59 12.61 21.75
CA LYS A 685 2.84 12.62 22.53
C LYS A 685 3.97 11.86 21.85
N LYS A 686 3.67 11.01 20.87
CA LYS A 686 4.65 10.24 20.09
C LYS A 686 4.79 10.83 18.67
N VAL A 687 5.81 10.38 17.95
CA VAL A 687 5.89 10.50 16.48
C VAL A 687 6.27 9.14 15.93
N ARG A 688 5.62 8.70 14.84
CA ARG A 688 5.89 7.38 14.26
C ARG A 688 6.61 7.47 12.93
N VAL A 689 7.58 6.58 12.72
CA VAL A 689 8.24 6.33 11.45
C VAL A 689 8.01 4.88 11.02
N THR A 690 8.32 4.58 9.77
CA THR A 690 8.27 3.23 9.19
C THR A 690 9.07 2.22 10.02
N GLY A 691 8.50 1.04 10.25
CA GLY A 691 9.20 -0.08 10.89
C GLY A 691 10.36 -0.66 10.06
N PRO A 692 11.17 -1.56 10.65
CA PRO A 692 12.30 -2.16 9.96
C PRO A 692 11.84 -3.02 8.77
N PHE A 693 12.49 -2.84 7.62
CA PHE A 693 12.20 -3.57 6.40
C PHE A 693 13.47 -4.06 5.69
N THR A 694 13.35 -5.15 4.93
CA THR A 694 14.40 -5.68 4.08
C THR A 694 14.21 -5.27 2.64
N VAL A 695 15.34 -5.04 1.95
CA VAL A 695 15.39 -4.97 0.49
C VAL A 695 16.01 -6.25 -0.02
N GLU A 696 15.28 -6.91 -0.91
CA GLU A 696 15.55 -8.29 -1.34
C GLU A 696 15.49 -8.39 -2.85
N ALA A 697 16.10 -9.43 -3.44
CA ALA A 697 15.97 -9.71 -4.86
C ALA A 697 15.87 -11.21 -5.16
N VAL A 698 15.28 -11.52 -6.33
CA VAL A 698 15.40 -12.84 -6.96
C VAL A 698 16.83 -13.00 -7.51
N PRO A 699 17.59 -14.05 -7.13
CA PRO A 699 18.90 -14.31 -7.71
C PRO A 699 18.79 -14.81 -9.14
N ALA A 700 19.90 -14.70 -9.89
CA ALA A 700 20.07 -15.56 -11.05
C ALA A 700 20.06 -17.04 -10.60
N PRO A 701 19.45 -17.97 -11.35
CA PRO A 701 19.67 -19.41 -11.15
C PRO A 701 21.17 -19.73 -11.28
N ALA A 702 21.60 -20.90 -10.80
CA ALA A 702 23.02 -21.27 -10.74
C ALA A 702 23.36 -22.42 -11.70
N VAL A 703 24.41 -22.24 -12.52
CA VAL A 703 24.96 -23.32 -13.36
C VAL A 703 25.50 -24.46 -12.48
N LYS A 704 25.08 -25.69 -12.78
CA LYS A 704 25.62 -26.92 -12.17
C LYS A 704 26.98 -27.26 -12.77
N SER A 705 27.90 -27.77 -11.96
CA SER A 705 29.21 -28.19 -12.48
C SER A 705 29.09 -29.40 -13.41
N ILE A 706 30.04 -29.51 -14.35
CA ILE A 706 30.06 -30.56 -15.37
C ILE A 706 30.17 -31.95 -14.75
N GLU A 707 30.72 -32.09 -13.53
CA GLU A 707 30.79 -33.37 -12.83
C GLU A 707 29.40 -33.95 -12.50
N GLU A 708 28.41 -33.15 -12.08
CA GLU A 708 27.04 -33.66 -11.80
C GLU A 708 26.32 -34.15 -13.07
N LEU A 709 26.62 -33.55 -14.22
CA LEU A 709 25.97 -33.87 -15.51
C LEU A 709 26.39 -35.23 -16.08
N VAL A 710 27.45 -35.86 -15.57
CA VAL A 710 28.00 -37.12 -16.11
C VAL A 710 27.42 -38.36 -15.42
N GLU A 711 26.95 -38.28 -14.17
CA GLU A 711 26.46 -39.45 -13.43
C GLU A 711 24.97 -39.78 -13.65
N GLY A 712 24.21 -38.85 -14.24
CA GLY A 712 22.78 -39.01 -14.55
C GLY A 712 22.51 -39.99 -15.70
N ARG A 713 22.01 -41.19 -15.39
CA ARG A 713 21.61 -42.17 -16.42
C ARG A 713 20.48 -41.62 -17.31
N PRO A 714 20.59 -41.68 -18.65
CA PRO A 714 19.57 -41.14 -19.55
C PRO A 714 18.30 -42.00 -19.54
N GLY A 715 17.18 -41.39 -19.13
CA GLY A 715 15.83 -41.90 -19.41
C GLY A 715 15.47 -41.77 -20.89
N VAL A 716 14.46 -42.50 -21.35
CA VAL A 716 14.04 -42.51 -22.76
C VAL A 716 13.54 -41.12 -23.17
N ALA A 717 14.13 -40.57 -24.24
CA ALA A 717 13.87 -39.21 -24.70
C ALA A 717 12.57 -39.11 -25.53
N ASP A 718 11.86 -38.00 -25.34
CA ASP A 718 10.89 -37.48 -26.30
C ASP A 718 11.56 -36.39 -27.17
N ASN A 719 11.21 -36.33 -28.45
CA ASN A 719 12.02 -35.68 -29.48
C ASN A 719 11.72 -34.17 -29.65
N SER A 720 11.98 -33.38 -28.61
CA SER A 720 11.87 -31.90 -28.67
C SER A 720 13.04 -31.13 -28.05
N ILE A 721 13.90 -31.77 -27.25
CA ILE A 721 15.07 -31.11 -26.64
C ILE A 721 16.30 -31.26 -27.54
N SER A 722 16.47 -30.29 -28.45
CA SER A 722 17.71 -30.12 -29.22
C SER A 722 18.89 -29.80 -28.30
N ARG A 723 20.06 -30.38 -28.58
CA ARG A 723 21.28 -30.23 -27.76
C ARG A 723 21.80 -28.79 -27.80
N SER A 724 21.65 -28.05 -26.71
CA SER A 724 22.29 -26.74 -26.48
C SER A 724 23.16 -26.79 -25.22
N GLY A 725 24.48 -26.67 -25.38
CA GLY A 725 25.44 -26.51 -24.27
C GLY A 725 26.11 -25.13 -24.30
N GLU A 726 26.73 -24.74 -23.19
CA GLU A 726 27.27 -23.40 -22.93
C GLU A 726 28.13 -22.83 -24.07
N THR A 727 28.95 -23.67 -24.71
CA THR A 727 29.81 -23.30 -25.85
C THR A 727 29.06 -22.64 -27.01
N LEU A 728 27.77 -22.97 -27.20
CA LEU A 728 26.94 -22.40 -28.25
C LEU A 728 26.43 -21.00 -27.88
N ARG A 729 26.07 -20.77 -26.61
CA ARG A 729 25.69 -19.44 -26.09
C ARG A 729 26.88 -18.49 -25.98
N GLN A 730 28.05 -18.98 -25.56
CA GLN A 730 29.29 -18.22 -25.58
C GLN A 730 29.70 -17.80 -27.00
N ALA A 731 29.39 -18.61 -28.03
CA ALA A 731 29.55 -18.21 -29.43
C ALA A 731 28.57 -17.09 -29.81
N GLU A 732 27.29 -17.18 -29.44
CA GLU A 732 26.32 -16.10 -29.67
C GLU A 732 26.73 -14.78 -28.99
N TRP A 733 27.20 -14.83 -27.73
CA TRP A 733 27.63 -13.63 -27.02
C TRP A 733 28.92 -13.04 -27.59
N ARG A 734 29.86 -13.86 -28.05
CA ARG A 734 31.05 -13.40 -28.79
C ARG A 734 30.64 -12.68 -30.08
N ASP A 735 29.77 -13.30 -30.87
CA ASP A 735 29.38 -12.76 -32.18
C ASP A 735 28.54 -11.49 -32.01
N GLU A 736 27.73 -11.40 -30.95
CA GLU A 736 27.02 -10.17 -30.58
C GLU A 736 27.97 -9.09 -30.02
N LEU A 737 28.97 -9.45 -29.20
CA LEU A 737 29.99 -8.53 -28.67
C LEU A 737 30.83 -7.92 -29.80
N LEU A 738 31.15 -8.72 -30.83
CA LEU A 738 31.77 -8.25 -32.07
C LEU A 738 30.84 -7.29 -32.85
N ARG A 739 29.54 -7.56 -32.85
CA ARG A 739 28.53 -6.80 -33.61
C ARG A 739 28.13 -5.47 -32.97
N THR A 740 27.98 -5.41 -31.65
CA THR A 740 27.58 -4.18 -30.92
C THR A 740 28.79 -3.39 -30.40
N GLY A 741 29.86 -4.08 -30.03
CA GLY A 741 30.88 -3.53 -29.14
C GLY A 741 30.35 -3.30 -27.71
N ILE A 742 31.15 -2.66 -26.88
CA ILE A 742 30.83 -2.31 -25.49
C ILE A 742 30.59 -0.81 -25.40
N ARG A 743 29.45 -0.40 -24.84
CA ARG A 743 29.09 1.02 -24.67
C ARG A 743 29.78 1.64 -23.45
N GLY A 744 30.29 2.86 -23.64
CA GLY A 744 30.78 3.76 -22.60
C GLY A 744 29.95 5.05 -22.49
N LYS A 745 30.45 6.01 -21.70
CA LYS A 745 29.80 7.32 -21.46
C LYS A 745 29.72 8.15 -22.75
N ASN A 746 28.71 9.02 -22.89
CA ASN A 746 28.57 9.99 -23.99
C ASN A 746 28.76 9.41 -25.42
N GLY A 747 28.04 8.33 -25.74
CA GLY A 747 28.06 7.73 -27.09
C GLY A 747 29.37 7.04 -27.48
N GLN A 748 30.29 6.85 -26.54
CA GLN A 748 31.56 6.15 -26.77
C GLN A 748 31.36 4.62 -26.85
N TYR A 749 32.23 3.95 -27.60
CA TYR A 749 32.23 2.50 -27.76
C TYR A 749 33.66 1.92 -27.78
N ILE A 750 33.82 0.72 -27.22
CA ILE A 750 34.91 -0.20 -27.59
C ILE A 750 34.35 -1.11 -28.68
N ARG A 751 34.84 -0.97 -29.92
CA ARG A 751 34.52 -1.87 -31.04
C ARG A 751 35.70 -2.81 -31.32
N PHE A 752 35.43 -3.98 -31.86
CA PHE A 752 36.44 -4.99 -32.20
C PHE A 752 36.65 -5.04 -33.72
N SER A 753 37.88 -5.29 -34.17
CA SER A 753 38.21 -5.55 -35.58
C SER A 753 38.06 -7.04 -35.92
N ARG A 754 38.42 -7.90 -34.97
CA ARG A 754 38.14 -9.34 -34.92
C ARG A 754 37.83 -9.73 -33.48
N LEU A 755 37.01 -10.76 -33.29
CA LEU A 755 36.81 -11.44 -32.01
C LEU A 755 36.49 -12.91 -32.31
N GLU A 756 37.40 -13.79 -31.91
CA GLU A 756 37.47 -15.21 -32.32
C GLU A 756 37.50 -16.10 -31.06
N PRO A 757 36.99 -17.35 -31.09
CA PRO A 757 37.12 -18.26 -29.96
C PRO A 757 38.60 -18.56 -29.67
N LEU A 758 39.00 -18.62 -28.40
CA LEU A 758 40.37 -18.88 -27.98
C LEU A 758 40.56 -20.36 -27.54
N PRO A 759 41.04 -21.26 -28.42
CA PRO A 759 41.19 -22.67 -28.07
C PRO A 759 42.37 -22.91 -27.12
N GLY A 760 42.16 -23.80 -26.14
CA GLY A 760 43.20 -24.25 -25.20
C GLY A 760 43.20 -23.54 -23.84
N CYS A 761 42.44 -22.45 -23.68
CA CYS A 761 42.10 -21.85 -22.40
C CYS A 761 40.79 -22.45 -21.85
N ARG A 762 40.60 -22.46 -20.53
CA ARG A 762 39.36 -22.89 -19.86
C ARG A 762 38.52 -21.70 -19.36
N TRP A 763 39.14 -20.56 -19.07
CA TRP A 763 38.49 -19.40 -18.46
C TRP A 763 38.52 -18.16 -19.37
N LEU A 764 39.43 -18.13 -20.34
CA LEU A 764 39.35 -17.21 -21.48
C LEU A 764 38.62 -17.86 -22.66
N HIS A 765 37.58 -17.18 -23.14
CA HIS A 765 36.61 -17.75 -24.08
C HIS A 765 36.76 -17.16 -25.50
N ALA A 766 37.27 -15.93 -25.62
CA ALA A 766 37.57 -15.29 -26.90
C ALA A 766 38.84 -14.43 -26.86
N GLU A 767 39.50 -14.28 -28.01
CA GLU A 767 40.56 -13.31 -28.27
C GLU A 767 40.11 -12.36 -29.38
N GLY A 768 40.46 -11.07 -29.28
CA GLY A 768 40.21 -10.10 -30.33
C GLY A 768 41.19 -8.95 -30.34
N GLU A 769 40.92 -7.98 -31.20
CA GLU A 769 41.64 -6.71 -31.27
C GLU A 769 40.66 -5.54 -31.27
N THR A 770 40.96 -4.46 -30.56
CA THR A 770 40.15 -3.23 -30.60
C THR A 770 40.32 -2.55 -31.95
N ARG A 771 39.21 -2.20 -32.62
CA ARG A 771 39.21 -1.38 -33.84
C ARG A 771 39.49 0.08 -33.46
N PRO A 772 40.60 0.70 -33.92
CA PRO A 772 40.95 2.07 -33.55
C PRO A 772 40.15 3.10 -34.39
N THR A 773 38.85 3.24 -34.08
CA THR A 773 37.96 4.20 -34.74
C THR A 773 38.17 5.64 -34.27
N ALA A 774 38.24 6.59 -35.21
CA ALA A 774 38.04 8.01 -34.94
C ALA A 774 36.54 8.41 -34.86
N GLU A 775 35.64 7.47 -35.19
CA GLU A 775 34.18 7.62 -35.12
C GLU A 775 33.72 7.80 -33.66
N GLY A 776 33.34 9.02 -33.30
CA GLY A 776 32.91 9.36 -31.95
C GLY A 776 32.38 10.79 -31.82
N ALA A 777 31.68 11.27 -32.86
CA ALA A 777 30.99 12.54 -32.93
C ALA A 777 29.72 12.37 -33.79
N ASP A 778 28.63 13.03 -33.43
CA ASP A 778 27.31 12.72 -33.96
C ASP A 778 27.06 13.25 -35.38
N SER A 779 27.02 12.34 -36.37
CA SER A 779 26.07 12.36 -37.49
C SER A 779 26.35 11.24 -38.50
N VAL A 780 25.30 10.57 -38.98
CA VAL A 780 25.42 9.58 -40.06
C VAL A 780 25.19 10.25 -41.41
N ARG A 781 26.19 10.15 -42.30
CA ARG A 781 25.98 9.88 -43.73
C ARG A 781 27.30 9.45 -44.39
N ASP A 782 27.34 8.21 -44.84
CA ASP A 782 28.50 7.60 -45.48
C ASP A 782 28.89 8.35 -46.76
N ARG A 783 30.18 8.73 -46.88
CA ARG A 783 30.83 9.04 -48.16
C ARG A 783 32.33 8.72 -48.17
N ASP A 784 32.70 8.06 -49.27
CA ASP A 784 34.00 8.05 -49.96
C ASP A 784 35.26 7.58 -49.20
N GLU A 785 35.73 6.39 -49.58
CA GLU A 785 36.97 5.72 -49.16
C GLU A 785 38.25 6.44 -49.66
N SER A 786 38.52 7.67 -49.21
CA SER A 786 39.66 8.46 -49.73
C SER A 786 40.37 9.42 -48.74
N SER A 787 40.41 9.12 -47.44
CA SER A 787 41.34 9.81 -46.53
C SER A 787 41.99 8.92 -45.48
N ALA A 788 43.33 8.89 -45.46
CA ALA A 788 44.13 8.14 -44.50
C ALA A 788 44.36 8.96 -43.21
N ALA A 789 43.33 9.09 -42.38
CA ALA A 789 43.47 9.63 -41.03
C ALA A 789 44.31 8.67 -40.15
N LYS A 790 45.19 9.22 -39.29
CA LYS A 790 45.91 8.40 -38.31
C LYS A 790 44.93 7.82 -37.27
N PRO A 791 45.10 6.56 -36.83
CA PRO A 791 44.29 5.99 -35.76
C PRO A 791 44.50 6.75 -34.44
N ALA A 792 43.45 6.83 -33.62
CA ALA A 792 43.48 7.57 -32.35
C ALA A 792 44.34 6.90 -31.26
N TYR A 793 44.51 5.57 -31.34
CA TYR A 793 45.35 4.76 -30.46
C TYR A 793 45.80 3.48 -31.19
N GLU A 794 46.80 2.76 -30.67
CA GLU A 794 47.21 1.44 -31.20
C GLU A 794 46.13 0.38 -30.96
N SER A 795 45.91 -0.55 -31.90
CA SER A 795 45.06 -1.71 -31.64
C SER A 795 45.57 -2.52 -30.44
N LEU A 796 44.69 -2.75 -29.46
CA LEU A 796 44.98 -3.50 -28.26
C LEU A 796 44.56 -4.96 -28.49
N ARG A 797 45.46 -5.93 -28.22
CA ARG A 797 45.08 -7.35 -28.13
C ARG A 797 44.23 -7.54 -26.87
N VAL A 798 43.04 -8.08 -27.05
CA VAL A 798 42.01 -8.28 -26.03
C VAL A 798 41.79 -9.77 -25.82
N VAL A 799 41.53 -10.19 -24.57
CA VAL A 799 40.91 -11.48 -24.26
C VAL A 799 39.64 -11.26 -23.44
N VAL A 800 38.65 -12.13 -23.61
CA VAL A 800 37.33 -12.03 -22.97
C VAL A 800 37.03 -13.30 -22.17
N SER A 801 36.67 -13.11 -20.90
CA SER A 801 36.06 -14.13 -20.06
C SER A 801 34.57 -13.82 -19.92
N PHE A 802 33.70 -14.68 -20.48
CA PHE A 802 32.27 -14.61 -20.22
C PHE A 802 31.93 -15.30 -18.90
N GLY A 803 31.09 -14.69 -18.08
CA GLY A 803 30.49 -15.33 -16.92
C GLY A 803 29.49 -16.43 -17.31
N PRO A 804 29.02 -17.22 -16.34
CA PRO A 804 28.01 -18.24 -16.58
C PRO A 804 26.69 -17.63 -17.11
N GLU A 805 25.95 -18.39 -17.91
CA GLU A 805 24.60 -18.00 -18.40
C GLU A 805 23.62 -17.81 -17.23
N HIS A 806 23.86 -18.55 -16.15
CA HIS A 806 23.06 -18.59 -14.93
C HIS A 806 24.00 -18.47 -13.73
N GLY A 807 24.33 -17.23 -13.35
CA GLY A 807 25.05 -16.93 -12.12
C GLY A 807 25.86 -15.63 -12.17
N PRO A 808 26.41 -15.20 -11.03
CA PRO A 808 27.46 -14.19 -10.99
C PRO A 808 28.79 -14.77 -11.52
N LEU A 809 29.63 -13.91 -12.11
CA LEU A 809 31.03 -14.25 -12.33
C LEU A 809 31.77 -14.27 -10.99
N GLU A 810 32.33 -15.44 -10.62
CA GLU A 810 32.96 -15.71 -9.32
C GLU A 810 34.42 -15.21 -9.24
N GLN A 811 34.91 -14.95 -8.02
CA GLN A 811 36.30 -14.52 -7.77
C GLN A 811 37.32 -15.52 -8.30
N ARG A 812 37.02 -16.82 -8.17
CA ARG A 812 37.83 -17.91 -8.72
C ARG A 812 37.92 -17.88 -10.25
N GLN A 813 36.87 -17.42 -10.96
CA GLN A 813 36.95 -17.23 -12.40
C GLN A 813 37.84 -16.04 -12.75
N VAL A 814 37.81 -14.94 -11.97
CA VAL A 814 38.70 -13.78 -12.14
C VAL A 814 40.17 -14.21 -12.02
N GLU A 815 40.53 -14.87 -10.91
CA GLU A 815 41.87 -15.39 -10.64
C GLU A 815 42.38 -16.23 -11.82
N ARG A 816 41.60 -17.21 -12.26
CA ARG A 816 42.04 -18.20 -13.26
C ARG A 816 42.07 -17.64 -14.69
N ALA A 817 41.15 -16.76 -15.07
CA ALA A 817 41.25 -16.07 -16.37
C ALA A 817 42.45 -15.11 -16.42
N TRP A 818 42.80 -14.48 -15.31
CA TRP A 818 44.00 -13.63 -15.20
C TRP A 818 45.30 -14.44 -15.22
N GLU A 819 45.36 -15.59 -14.52
CA GLU A 819 46.46 -16.55 -14.66
C GLU A 819 46.65 -16.98 -16.12
N GLU A 820 45.60 -17.44 -16.80
CA GLU A 820 45.64 -17.84 -18.22
C GLU A 820 46.13 -16.68 -19.10
N ALA A 821 45.56 -15.48 -18.95
CA ALA A 821 45.90 -14.31 -19.77
C ALA A 821 47.39 -13.93 -19.67
N ARG A 822 48.01 -14.13 -18.51
CA ARG A 822 49.45 -13.85 -18.27
C ARG A 822 50.39 -14.85 -18.94
N THR A 823 49.91 -16.06 -19.25
CA THR A 823 50.69 -17.09 -19.98
C THR A 823 50.70 -16.90 -21.50
N LEU A 824 49.74 -16.17 -22.06
CA LEU A 824 49.64 -15.93 -23.50
C LEU A 824 50.79 -15.04 -24.01
N VAL A 825 51.32 -15.40 -25.19
CA VAL A 825 52.38 -14.65 -25.89
C VAL A 825 51.92 -14.36 -27.33
N PRO A 826 51.94 -13.10 -27.80
CA PRO A 826 52.25 -11.87 -27.06
C PRO A 826 51.15 -11.55 -26.03
N ARG A 827 51.51 -10.98 -24.87
CA ARG A 827 50.53 -10.72 -23.80
C ARG A 827 49.39 -9.80 -24.28
N PRO A 828 48.13 -10.07 -23.87
CA PRO A 828 47.04 -9.14 -24.13
C PRO A 828 47.28 -7.83 -23.38
N LYS A 829 46.87 -6.70 -23.98
CA LYS A 829 46.86 -5.39 -23.32
C LYS A 829 45.58 -5.18 -22.49
N LEU A 830 44.52 -5.96 -22.77
CA LEU A 830 43.19 -5.83 -22.18
C LEU A 830 42.58 -7.21 -21.86
N LEU A 831 42.04 -7.39 -20.67
CA LEU A 831 41.24 -8.55 -20.26
C LEU A 831 39.85 -8.07 -19.81
N ILE A 832 38.82 -8.55 -20.50
CA ILE A 832 37.43 -8.14 -20.28
C ILE A 832 36.69 -9.28 -19.59
N PHE A 833 36.08 -8.97 -18.45
CA PHE A 833 35.11 -9.84 -17.79
C PHE A 833 33.71 -9.36 -18.17
N ALA A 834 32.98 -10.16 -18.91
CA ALA A 834 31.63 -9.87 -19.38
C ALA A 834 30.63 -10.81 -18.68
N ALA A 835 29.72 -10.28 -17.87
CA ALA A 835 28.76 -11.12 -17.12
C ALA A 835 27.41 -10.44 -16.88
N PHE A 836 26.37 -11.24 -16.63
CA PHE A 836 25.03 -10.77 -16.26
C PHE A 836 24.95 -10.30 -14.80
N GLN A 837 25.80 -10.84 -13.93
CA GLN A 837 26.01 -10.40 -12.56
C GLN A 837 27.49 -10.62 -12.20
N PHE A 838 27.99 -9.91 -11.19
CA PHE A 838 29.32 -10.12 -10.63
C PHE A 838 29.18 -10.40 -9.13
N ASP A 839 29.95 -11.37 -8.63
CA ASP A 839 30.09 -11.57 -7.19
C ASP A 839 30.84 -10.36 -6.56
N PRO A 840 30.55 -9.94 -5.32
CA PRO A 840 31.20 -8.77 -4.73
C PRO A 840 32.72 -8.87 -4.58
N GLU A 841 33.27 -10.03 -4.22
CA GLU A 841 34.72 -10.22 -4.13
C GLU A 841 35.33 -10.40 -5.54
N ALA A 842 34.59 -10.98 -6.49
CA ALA A 842 34.99 -11.01 -7.90
C ALA A 842 35.07 -9.61 -8.53
N ALA A 843 34.06 -8.79 -8.30
CA ALA A 843 34.01 -7.41 -8.76
C ALA A 843 35.18 -6.61 -8.17
N LYS A 844 35.43 -6.78 -6.87
CA LYS A 844 36.56 -6.19 -6.14
C LYS A 844 37.92 -6.63 -6.68
N ASP A 845 38.14 -7.92 -6.94
CA ASP A 845 39.40 -8.41 -7.53
C ASP A 845 39.65 -7.80 -8.94
N ILE A 846 38.59 -7.62 -9.74
CA ILE A 846 38.69 -6.92 -11.05
C ILE A 846 38.98 -5.43 -10.85
N ASP A 847 38.38 -4.81 -9.83
CA ASP A 847 38.44 -3.37 -9.57
C ASP A 847 39.74 -2.91 -8.87
N GLU A 848 40.32 -3.73 -8.00
CA GLU A 848 41.51 -3.42 -7.18
C GLU A 848 42.84 -3.78 -7.87
N LEU A 849 42.85 -4.73 -8.83
CA LEU A 849 44.06 -5.09 -9.60
C LEU A 849 44.48 -3.96 -10.55
N ARG A 850 45.37 -3.09 -10.07
CA ARG A 850 45.98 -2.02 -10.88
C ARG A 850 46.66 -2.58 -12.14
N PRO A 851 46.52 -1.93 -13.32
CA PRO A 851 47.17 -2.38 -14.56
C PRO A 851 48.69 -2.52 -14.44
N GLU A 852 49.33 -1.71 -13.60
CA GLU A 852 50.77 -1.76 -13.30
C GLU A 852 51.20 -3.10 -12.67
N LEU A 853 50.33 -3.72 -11.87
CA LEU A 853 50.55 -5.00 -11.18
C LEU A 853 49.98 -6.18 -11.99
N ALA A 854 48.84 -5.99 -12.64
CA ALA A 854 48.18 -6.99 -13.47
C ALA A 854 48.94 -7.26 -14.79
N GLY A 855 49.69 -6.28 -15.29
CA GLY A 855 50.40 -6.33 -16.58
C GLY A 855 49.51 -6.15 -17.81
N MET A 856 48.23 -5.86 -17.60
CA MET A 856 47.18 -5.62 -18.59
C MET A 856 46.05 -4.82 -17.93
N GLN A 857 45.26 -4.07 -18.70
CA GLN A 857 44.05 -3.42 -18.19
C GLN A 857 42.94 -4.46 -17.98
N LEU A 858 42.28 -4.43 -16.82
CA LEU A 858 41.07 -5.20 -16.56
C LEU A 858 39.84 -4.34 -16.83
N LEU A 859 38.75 -4.93 -17.33
CA LEU A 859 37.44 -4.25 -17.50
C LEU A 859 36.29 -5.12 -17.01
N LYS A 860 35.39 -4.50 -16.24
CA LYS A 860 34.14 -5.09 -15.76
C LYS A 860 32.98 -4.65 -16.66
N VAL A 861 32.40 -5.59 -17.40
CA VAL A 861 31.38 -5.34 -18.42
C VAL A 861 30.10 -6.08 -18.08
N GLN A 862 29.02 -5.32 -17.94
CA GLN A 862 27.68 -5.85 -17.75
C GLN A 862 27.12 -6.33 -19.09
N MET A 863 26.53 -7.52 -19.08
CA MET A 863 25.78 -8.10 -20.19
C MET A 863 24.29 -7.75 -20.08
N ASN A 864 23.66 -7.47 -21.21
CA ASN A 864 22.21 -7.26 -21.31
C ASN A 864 21.47 -8.61 -21.25
N ALA A 865 20.48 -8.75 -20.37
CA ALA A 865 19.63 -9.95 -20.27
C ALA A 865 18.88 -10.29 -21.57
N ASP A 866 18.72 -9.36 -22.53
CA ASP A 866 18.26 -9.64 -23.90
C ASP A 866 19.05 -10.78 -24.59
N LEU A 867 20.31 -11.01 -24.21
CA LEU A 867 21.18 -12.09 -24.70
C LEU A 867 20.69 -13.50 -24.31
N LEU A 868 19.75 -13.61 -23.36
CA LEU A 868 19.20 -14.86 -22.84
C LEU A 868 17.90 -15.30 -23.54
N THR A 869 17.35 -14.48 -24.44
CA THR A 869 16.04 -14.75 -25.08
C THR A 869 16.10 -14.65 -26.61
N ASP A 870 15.74 -15.74 -27.29
CA ASP A 870 15.91 -15.87 -28.74
C ASP A 870 14.88 -15.09 -29.58
N ASP A 871 13.71 -14.75 -29.02
CA ASP A 871 12.64 -14.06 -29.75
C ASP A 871 12.90 -12.55 -29.94
N LEU A 872 13.53 -11.89 -28.95
CA LEU A 872 13.88 -10.46 -29.02
C LEU A 872 14.97 -10.14 -30.07
N LYS A 873 15.65 -11.17 -30.61
CA LYS A 873 16.70 -11.00 -31.63
C LYS A 873 16.17 -10.45 -32.98
N LYS A 874 14.86 -10.54 -33.29
CA LYS A 874 14.33 -10.32 -34.65
C LYS A 874 13.79 -8.92 -34.98
N LYS A 875 13.56 -8.04 -33.99
CA LYS A 875 13.07 -6.65 -34.20
C LYS A 875 13.69 -5.67 -33.20
N ARG A 876 14.99 -5.44 -33.30
CA ARG A 876 15.69 -4.41 -32.51
C ARG A 876 15.66 -3.05 -33.20
N VAL A 877 15.54 -1.99 -32.40
CA VAL A 877 15.69 -0.58 -32.82
C VAL A 877 17.01 -0.01 -32.28
N THR A 878 17.33 -0.27 -31.01
CA THR A 878 18.64 -0.02 -30.40
C THR A 878 19.51 -1.27 -30.45
N ASN A 879 20.83 -1.09 -30.55
CA ASN A 879 21.77 -2.11 -31.00
C ASN A 879 22.89 -2.36 -29.97
N GLU A 880 22.52 -2.43 -28.70
CA GLU A 880 23.45 -2.36 -27.56
C GLU A 880 23.23 -3.56 -26.62
N SER A 881 24.28 -4.34 -26.35
CA SER A 881 24.16 -5.56 -25.52
C SER A 881 25.23 -5.72 -24.43
N PHE A 882 26.18 -4.80 -24.36
CA PHE A 882 27.28 -4.80 -23.39
C PHE A 882 27.60 -3.36 -22.96
N TRP A 883 27.77 -3.10 -21.67
CA TRP A 883 28.16 -1.78 -21.15
C TRP A 883 29.15 -1.87 -19.98
N LEU A 884 29.97 -0.84 -19.83
CA LEU A 884 30.95 -0.76 -18.73
C LEU A 884 30.25 -0.45 -17.39
N ILE A 885 30.57 -1.23 -16.35
CA ILE A 885 30.14 -0.93 -14.97
C ILE A 885 31.10 0.10 -14.38
N GLY A 886 30.54 1.12 -13.74
CA GLY A 886 31.32 2.11 -13.00
C GLY A 886 31.54 1.75 -11.53
N GLN A 887 32.61 2.29 -10.96
CA GLN A 887 32.96 2.11 -9.55
C GLN A 887 32.44 3.27 -8.69
N PRO A 888 32.09 3.06 -7.42
CA PRO A 888 31.96 4.15 -6.46
C PRO A 888 33.31 4.86 -6.26
N ASP A 889 33.43 6.15 -6.63
CA ASP A 889 34.56 6.95 -6.12
C ASP A 889 34.25 7.33 -4.67
N VAL A 890 35.07 6.81 -3.77
CA VAL A 890 34.86 6.79 -2.33
C VAL A 890 36.22 6.99 -1.68
N GLN A 891 36.34 8.09 -0.95
CA GLN A 891 37.51 8.44 -0.14
C GLN A 891 37.15 8.29 1.34
N VAL A 892 38.05 7.68 2.11
CA VAL A 892 37.91 7.56 3.57
C VAL A 892 38.96 8.43 4.25
N GLU A 893 38.54 9.27 5.19
CA GLU A 893 39.39 10.16 5.98
C GLU A 893 39.32 9.78 7.47
N ARG A 894 40.47 9.73 8.15
CA ARG A 894 40.56 9.63 9.61
C ARG A 894 40.81 11.01 10.22
N ILE A 895 39.87 11.52 11.00
CA ILE A 895 39.88 12.90 11.51
C ILE A 895 41.02 13.08 12.52
N GLY A 896 42.03 13.89 12.17
CA GLY A 896 43.24 14.09 12.97
C GLY A 896 43.14 15.12 14.10
N SER A 897 42.13 16.00 14.07
CA SER A 897 42.02 17.18 14.95
C SER A 897 40.57 17.56 15.24
N GLY A 898 40.35 18.43 16.23
CA GLY A 898 39.01 18.85 16.66
C GLY A 898 38.31 17.88 17.63
N PRO A 899 37.02 18.11 17.95
CA PRO A 899 36.26 17.30 18.91
C PRO A 899 35.91 15.90 18.40
N GLU A 900 36.05 15.65 17.10
CA GLU A 900 35.78 14.36 16.43
C GLU A 900 37.05 13.57 16.13
N LYS A 901 38.18 13.95 16.75
CA LYS A 901 39.49 13.32 16.53
C LYS A 901 39.43 11.80 16.77
N GLY A 902 39.93 11.04 15.80
CA GLY A 902 39.98 9.58 15.82
C GLY A 902 38.82 8.90 15.07
N LYS A 903 37.76 9.65 14.74
CA LYS A 903 36.63 9.17 13.92
C LYS A 903 36.97 9.08 12.45
N TYR A 904 36.15 8.33 11.73
CA TYR A 904 36.18 8.21 10.27
C TYR A 904 35.08 9.05 9.62
N ARG A 905 35.38 9.54 8.41
CA ARG A 905 34.46 10.23 7.51
C ARG A 905 34.61 9.64 6.11
N VAL A 906 33.50 9.51 5.39
CA VAL A 906 33.46 8.99 4.01
C VAL A 906 32.98 10.08 3.09
N SER A 907 33.68 10.30 1.98
CA SER A 907 33.30 11.22 0.91
C SER A 907 33.09 10.43 -0.38
N VAL A 908 31.95 10.61 -1.02
CA VAL A 908 31.60 10.04 -2.32
C VAL A 908 31.71 11.15 -3.36
N HIS A 909 32.64 11.00 -4.32
CA HIS A 909 32.89 12.02 -5.34
C HIS A 909 32.08 11.80 -6.62
N GLY A 910 31.62 10.56 -6.85
CA GLY A 910 30.75 10.22 -7.95
C GLY A 910 30.69 8.73 -8.25
N PHE A 911 30.24 8.42 -9.47
CA PHE A 911 30.22 7.08 -10.04
C PHE A 911 31.16 7.06 -11.25
N ASP A 912 32.26 6.33 -11.15
CA ASP A 912 33.41 6.41 -12.05
C ASP A 912 33.20 5.61 -13.34
N TYR A 913 33.21 6.29 -14.49
CA TYR A 913 32.94 5.68 -15.80
C TYR A 913 34.23 5.52 -16.61
N TYR A 914 34.48 4.34 -17.17
CA TYR A 914 35.60 4.14 -18.10
C TYR A 914 35.33 4.86 -19.44
N ASN A 915 36.22 5.79 -19.81
CA ASN A 915 36.19 6.51 -21.08
C ASN A 915 36.96 5.72 -22.15
N THR A 916 36.28 5.34 -23.22
CA THR A 916 36.81 4.46 -24.28
C THR A 916 37.64 5.21 -25.33
N LYS A 917 37.71 6.54 -25.26
CA LYS A 917 38.59 7.37 -26.11
C LYS A 917 39.97 7.59 -25.49
N THR A 918 40.05 7.71 -24.15
CA THR A 918 41.31 7.93 -23.41
C THR A 918 41.88 6.64 -22.79
N GLY A 919 41.05 5.62 -22.59
CA GLY A 919 41.41 4.42 -21.83
C GLY A 919 41.55 4.66 -20.33
N GLN A 920 41.04 5.80 -19.83
CA GLN A 920 41.10 6.22 -18.44
C GLN A 920 39.72 6.22 -17.79
N VAL A 921 39.69 6.20 -16.47
CA VAL A 921 38.47 6.33 -15.67
C VAL A 921 38.16 7.81 -15.46
N GLU A 922 36.92 8.22 -15.76
CA GLU A 922 36.43 9.59 -15.64
C GLU A 922 35.18 9.64 -14.75
N SER A 923 35.22 10.44 -13.69
CA SER A 923 34.11 10.45 -12.73
C SER A 923 32.79 10.94 -13.31
N GLY A 924 31.70 10.34 -12.84
CA GLY A 924 30.32 10.74 -13.12
C GLY A 924 29.91 12.04 -12.43
N GLY A 925 30.61 12.43 -11.36
CA GLY A 925 30.18 13.47 -10.44
C GLY A 925 29.07 13.01 -9.50
N PRO A 926 28.74 13.83 -8.47
CA PRO A 926 27.76 13.47 -7.44
C PRO A 926 26.30 13.64 -7.88
N ASP A 927 26.03 14.49 -8.89
CA ASP A 927 24.68 14.95 -9.29
C ASP A 927 23.76 13.85 -9.85
N LYS A 928 24.29 12.63 -10.01
CA LYS A 928 23.60 11.44 -10.53
C LYS A 928 23.33 10.35 -9.49
N ILE A 929 23.61 10.61 -8.21
CA ILE A 929 23.39 9.68 -7.12
C ILE A 929 21.97 9.87 -6.55
N ALA A 930 21.08 8.93 -6.86
CA ALA A 930 19.71 8.95 -6.34
C ALA A 930 19.68 8.66 -4.83
N VAL A 931 20.43 7.63 -4.41
CA VAL A 931 20.69 7.31 -3.01
C VAL A 931 22.09 6.75 -2.85
N TRP A 932 22.77 7.07 -1.74
CA TRP A 932 23.88 6.26 -1.26
C TRP A 932 23.71 5.87 0.22
N LEU A 933 24.22 4.69 0.53
CA LEU A 933 24.04 3.98 1.79
C LEU A 933 25.42 3.70 2.39
N LEU A 934 25.62 4.03 3.67
CA LEU A 934 26.84 3.75 4.41
C LEU A 934 26.57 2.81 5.58
N ASP A 935 27.12 1.61 5.49
CA ASP A 935 27.32 0.71 6.62
C ASP A 935 28.71 0.98 7.23
N THR A 936 28.74 1.14 8.55
CA THR A 936 29.93 1.52 9.33
C THR A 936 30.60 0.35 10.06
N ASP A 937 30.00 -0.85 10.02
CA ASP A 937 30.53 -2.08 10.64
C ASP A 937 30.13 -3.32 9.81
N TYR A 938 30.44 -3.30 8.51
CA TYR A 938 29.90 -4.24 7.53
C TYR A 938 30.38 -5.68 7.79
N ASP A 939 29.43 -6.59 8.01
CA ASP A 939 29.67 -8.00 8.39
C ASP A 939 30.20 -8.90 7.26
N GLY A 940 30.39 -8.35 6.06
CA GLY A 940 30.77 -9.10 4.86
C GLY A 940 29.61 -9.84 4.18
N ARG A 941 28.37 -9.61 4.60
CA ARG A 941 27.17 -10.31 4.10
C ARG A 941 26.08 -9.34 3.69
N CYS A 942 25.45 -8.66 4.64
CA CYS A 942 24.22 -7.89 4.43
C CYS A 942 24.44 -6.42 4.83
N LEU A 943 24.04 -5.49 3.97
CA LEU A 943 24.20 -4.07 4.28
C LEU A 943 23.23 -3.66 5.41
N TYR A 944 23.76 -3.13 6.52
CA TYR A 944 22.99 -2.53 7.60
C TYR A 944 23.30 -1.02 7.68
N PRO A 945 22.75 -0.21 6.76
CA PRO A 945 23.18 1.18 6.60
C PRO A 945 22.82 2.04 7.81
N ARG A 946 23.86 2.56 8.48
CA ARG A 946 23.75 3.46 9.64
C ARG A 946 23.55 4.92 9.23
N GLN A 947 23.95 5.29 8.01
CA GLN A 947 23.72 6.61 7.43
C GLN A 947 23.25 6.45 5.97
N VAL A 948 22.27 7.23 5.54
CA VAL A 948 21.66 7.13 4.22
C VAL A 948 21.39 8.52 3.66
N PHE A 949 21.72 8.72 2.39
CA PHE A 949 21.82 10.03 1.76
C PHE A 949 21.01 10.05 0.47
N PHE A 950 20.33 11.16 0.18
CA PHE A 950 19.58 11.35 -1.07
C PHE A 950 20.04 12.63 -1.80
N PRO A 951 21.22 12.64 -2.45
CA PRO A 951 21.78 13.85 -3.08
C PRO A 951 20.85 14.54 -4.08
N MET A 952 20.10 13.76 -4.87
CA MET A 952 19.14 14.28 -5.85
C MET A 952 17.83 14.83 -5.24
N SER A 953 17.64 14.80 -3.91
CA SER A 953 16.42 15.34 -3.28
C SER A 953 16.42 16.87 -3.20
N GLY A 954 15.34 17.49 -3.70
CA GLY A 954 15.08 18.91 -3.55
C GLY A 954 14.85 19.35 -2.10
N GLU A 955 14.78 20.65 -1.86
CA GLU A 955 14.54 21.23 -0.52
C GLU A 955 13.17 20.85 0.08
N ASN A 956 12.27 20.29 -0.73
CA ASN A 956 10.96 19.84 -0.30
C ASN A 956 10.86 18.35 -0.01
N ASP A 957 11.89 17.57 -0.36
CA ASP A 957 11.83 16.13 -0.56
C ASP A 957 12.77 15.35 0.37
N GLY A 958 12.64 14.02 0.37
CA GLY A 958 13.48 13.12 1.14
C GLY A 958 13.62 13.55 2.61
N TRP A 959 14.86 13.59 3.10
CA TRP A 959 15.16 14.00 4.47
C TRP A 959 14.80 15.46 4.80
N ALA A 960 14.72 16.38 3.83
CA ALA A 960 14.29 17.76 4.10
C ALA A 960 12.79 17.85 4.44
N LYS A 961 11.97 16.95 3.87
CA LYS A 961 10.56 16.78 4.26
C LYS A 961 10.46 16.32 5.72
N LEU A 962 11.28 15.34 6.10
CA LEU A 962 11.37 14.82 7.47
C LEU A 962 11.87 15.90 8.45
N ALA A 963 12.93 16.63 8.10
CA ALA A 963 13.57 17.66 8.92
C ALA A 963 12.60 18.77 9.37
N ARG A 964 11.75 19.24 8.46
CA ARG A 964 10.74 20.26 8.74
C ARG A 964 9.66 19.76 9.70
N ASN A 965 9.24 18.50 9.55
CA ASN A 965 8.21 17.88 10.40
C ASN A 965 8.75 17.49 11.79
N LEU A 966 10.02 17.08 11.91
CA LEU A 966 10.66 16.65 13.15
C LEU A 966 11.49 17.74 13.85
N LYS A 967 11.40 19.01 13.43
CA LYS A 967 12.26 20.15 13.85
C LYS A 967 12.49 20.32 15.36
N ALA A 968 11.56 19.88 16.20
CA ALA A 968 11.68 19.89 17.67
C ALA A 968 12.57 18.76 18.23
N GLU A 969 12.63 17.61 17.57
CA GLU A 969 13.20 16.36 18.09
C GLU A 969 14.64 16.12 17.61
N ILE A 970 14.91 16.38 16.32
CA ILE A 970 16.19 16.11 15.65
C ILE A 970 16.97 17.38 15.34
N ASP A 971 18.26 17.25 15.04
CA ASP A 971 19.08 18.37 14.57
C ASP A 971 18.82 18.64 13.09
N GLN A 972 18.78 19.92 12.71
CA GLN A 972 18.51 20.31 11.32
C GLN A 972 19.78 20.27 10.48
N GLU A 973 20.92 20.69 11.04
CA GLU A 973 22.18 20.73 10.29
C GLU A 973 22.67 19.30 9.99
N LEU A 974 22.52 18.37 10.94
CA LEU A 974 22.91 16.98 10.78
C LEU A 974 22.04 16.20 9.79
N ILE A 975 20.73 16.47 9.73
CA ILE A 975 19.85 15.82 8.74
C ILE A 975 19.92 16.47 7.35
N GLU A 976 20.20 17.77 7.27
CA GLU A 976 20.45 18.44 5.98
C GLU A 976 21.76 17.96 5.35
N ALA A 977 22.75 17.53 6.14
CA ALA A 977 23.94 16.83 5.66
C ALA A 977 23.63 15.49 4.94
N TYR A 978 22.50 14.83 5.21
CA TYR A 978 22.04 13.65 4.44
C TYR A 978 21.52 13.99 3.01
N ARG A 979 21.67 15.25 2.56
CA ARG A 979 21.57 15.64 1.14
C ARG A 979 22.93 15.82 0.46
N GLY A 980 24.03 15.69 1.21
CA GLY A 980 25.39 15.75 0.67
C GLY A 980 25.92 14.40 0.23
N THR A 981 27.17 14.40 -0.25
CA THR A 981 27.95 13.19 -0.52
C THR A 981 29.09 12.95 0.47
N VAL A 982 29.00 13.57 1.66
CA VAL A 982 29.98 13.43 2.75
C VAL A 982 29.27 12.95 4.00
N SER A 983 29.83 11.93 4.66
CA SER A 983 29.20 11.32 5.84
C SER A 983 29.31 12.19 7.10
N LEU A 984 28.38 11.98 8.03
CA LEU A 984 28.62 12.36 9.42
C LEU A 984 29.75 11.48 10.00
N PRO A 985 30.60 11.99 10.90
CA PRO A 985 31.70 11.19 11.44
C PRO A 985 31.26 10.06 12.37
N PHE A 986 31.82 8.88 12.14
CA PHE A 986 31.51 7.64 12.86
C PHE A 986 32.76 7.04 13.51
N GLU A 987 32.54 6.16 14.48
CA GLU A 987 33.60 5.38 15.13
C GLU A 987 33.69 4.01 14.44
N PRO A 988 34.90 3.42 14.30
CA PRO A 988 35.05 2.12 13.66
C PRO A 988 34.37 1.03 14.50
N GLY A 989 33.61 0.16 13.86
CA GLY A 989 32.99 -0.99 14.53
C GLY A 989 33.93 -2.18 14.76
N GLU A 990 33.36 -3.32 15.17
CA GLU A 990 34.11 -4.53 15.53
C GLU A 990 34.75 -5.23 14.33
N HIS A 991 34.07 -5.22 13.18
CA HIS A 991 34.55 -5.80 11.93
C HIS A 991 35.60 -4.93 11.23
N ARG A 992 35.74 -3.65 11.65
CA ARG A 992 36.70 -2.67 11.11
C ARG A 992 36.61 -2.51 9.59
N ARG A 993 35.40 -2.67 9.07
CA ARG A 993 35.06 -2.68 7.66
C ARG A 993 33.85 -1.79 7.43
N ILE A 994 33.88 -1.02 6.35
CA ILE A 994 32.73 -0.22 5.90
C ILE A 994 32.27 -0.70 4.53
N ALA A 995 30.99 -0.45 4.21
CA ALA A 995 30.45 -0.67 2.89
C ALA A 995 29.63 0.53 2.42
N VAL A 996 29.95 1.00 1.22
CA VAL A 996 29.28 2.11 0.54
C VAL A 996 28.55 1.56 -0.67
N LYS A 997 27.21 1.61 -0.64
CA LYS A 997 26.37 1.27 -1.79
C LYS A 997 25.84 2.54 -2.43
N ILE A 998 26.03 2.69 -3.73
CA ILE A 998 25.48 3.79 -4.54
C ILE A 998 24.37 3.23 -5.43
N VAL A 999 23.29 3.99 -5.60
CA VAL A 999 22.29 3.79 -6.64
C VAL A 999 22.18 5.05 -7.47
N ASP A 1000 22.32 4.92 -8.79
CA ASP A 1000 22.26 6.05 -9.71
C ASP A 1000 20.83 6.45 -10.09
N ASP A 1001 20.69 7.47 -10.93
CA ASP A 1001 19.39 7.97 -11.39
C ASP A 1001 18.61 6.98 -12.28
N ARG A 1002 19.20 5.86 -12.72
CA ARG A 1002 18.57 4.77 -13.47
C ARG A 1002 18.19 3.58 -12.58
N GLY A 1003 18.54 3.58 -11.30
CA GLY A 1003 18.38 2.42 -10.41
C GLY A 1003 19.48 1.36 -10.57
N ILE A 1004 20.62 1.70 -11.19
CA ILE A 1004 21.79 0.83 -11.23
C ILE A 1004 22.50 0.92 -9.88
N GLU A 1005 22.68 -0.23 -9.23
CA GLU A 1005 23.27 -0.34 -7.89
C GLU A 1005 24.72 -0.83 -7.98
N SER A 1006 25.63 -0.25 -7.20
CA SER A 1006 27.04 -0.69 -7.09
C SER A 1006 27.52 -0.58 -5.64
N LEU A 1007 28.42 -1.48 -5.23
CA LEU A 1007 28.90 -1.62 -3.86
C LEU A 1007 30.44 -1.50 -3.83
N LYS A 1008 30.97 -0.79 -2.84
CA LYS A 1008 32.41 -0.74 -2.54
C LYS A 1008 32.64 -0.97 -1.05
N VAL A 1009 33.52 -1.91 -0.74
CA VAL A 1009 33.91 -2.28 0.62
C VAL A 1009 35.29 -1.70 0.92
N VAL A 1010 35.53 -1.20 2.13
CA VAL A 1010 36.83 -0.63 2.53
C VAL A 1010 37.15 -1.03 3.98
N GLU A 1011 38.37 -1.52 4.22
CA GLU A 1011 38.88 -1.83 5.58
C GLU A 1011 39.46 -0.55 6.24
N ILE A 1012 39.40 -0.44 7.58
CA ILE A 1012 39.83 0.75 8.35
C ILE A 1012 40.61 0.42 9.65
N ASP A 1013 41.56 1.30 10.04
CA ASP A 1013 42.60 1.10 11.09
C ASP A 1013 42.24 1.33 12.58
#